data_AF-A0A0D9VBK5-F1
#
_entry.id   AF-A0A0D9VBK5-F1
#
_cell.length_a   1.000
_cell.length_b   1.000
_cell.length_c   1.000
_cell.angle_alpha   90.00
_cell.angle_beta   90.00
_cell.angle_gamma   90.00
#
_symmetry.space_group_name_H-M   'P 1'
#
loop_
_entity.id
_entity.type
_entity.pdbx_description
1 polymer ?
#
loop_
_entity_poly.entity_id
_entity_poly.type
_entity_poly.pdbx_seq_one_letter_code
_entity_poly.pdbx_strand_id
1 'polypeptide(L)'
;MATSPPATAAAVALADLLESNTFAPPRPPPPPPAPSTILSAWSRLRDPSSSPDAAAAALETLHHHRRSLRLSSAHVALLLPQLPLHPRLISPLLATSPHLLPSSASPLPASLPVSPRLLLLGALASATSGKDLSGGPNSENLGNGGGESGDGRDGDPVVAVCRILDDMEKGIESCHDLDHLGLAGIGCVLASADELQFRRIVGSLLRICGRIGDLSVGVRMLKLVEWLLLGFIETRKMRKVQVLFEMISPETCESQGYVLFAVVMVACGALRALRVASARYRLDFDPRLKEAPEPTIRFAADKAVLDGKHVDDRRLLVQCVALGLTQCGQVTPHESVLLSVCMALLEELLPLLDFLKMSVQSSDGDSAEVIKNRVKQHLDSVLFKEAGPVTGILCNQYSFASDKAKTSIETCVWEYAQVLYRHLRAAVVLHQGKQDDLLMDIEKIAEAAFLMVVVFSAEVTKHRLNAKSSEGFQPEVAVQILVSFSCLEHLRRLRLPEYTEAVRRAVLVNQENATVASLFIESIPSYAELSSKPDLLTLDGTRYIWYSDVVQTSRILFYLRVIPTCIGLIPAHMIQDKYIQHLNEKVTRASHSVVVSFLSSGNDTDQDDRMALKEQLAFYYIKRTLEAYPGVTPFEGLASGVAALVRHLPAGSPAILFCIHSLVVKAKDLCLNSKVQDKSLWRSWEGSTEPCKKMMDLLLRLIFLVDIQSFPYLLKELAEFVSLLPKEGQDVLLDDMHSHVAESDDVTRKPVLVSWLQSLSYISSQSTRRGFVDKDATDCSVGSDELTLNRTMARL
;
A
#
# COMPACT_ATOMS: atom_id res chain seq x y z
N MET A 1 -32.58 -8.76 -36.41
CA MET A 1 -31.70 -9.42 -37.39
C MET A 1 -30.35 -8.70 -37.38
N ALA A 2 -29.43 -9.16 -36.53
CA ALA A 2 -28.03 -8.76 -36.62
C ALA A 2 -27.30 -9.97 -37.21
N THR A 3 -26.79 -9.82 -38.43
CA THR A 3 -25.94 -10.82 -39.07
C THR A 3 -24.76 -11.12 -38.16
N SER A 4 -24.64 -12.38 -37.73
CA SER A 4 -23.43 -12.87 -37.06
C SER A 4 -22.21 -12.57 -37.94
N PRO A 5 -21.07 -12.19 -37.36
CA PRO A 5 -19.85 -12.09 -38.15
C PRO A 5 -19.54 -13.47 -38.77
N PRO A 6 -18.93 -13.52 -39.97
CA PRO A 6 -18.60 -14.79 -40.62
C PRO A 6 -17.77 -15.67 -39.67
N ALA A 7 -18.00 -16.99 -39.67
CA ALA A 7 -17.39 -17.95 -38.75
C ALA A 7 -15.85 -17.90 -38.68
N THR A 8 -15.21 -17.32 -39.70
CA THR A 8 -13.77 -17.11 -39.83
C THR A 8 -13.26 -15.90 -39.01
N ALA A 9 -14.12 -14.92 -38.75
CA ALA A 9 -13.83 -13.79 -37.87
C ALA A 9 -13.81 -14.20 -36.39
N ALA A 10 -14.48 -15.31 -36.03
CA ALA A 10 -14.56 -15.78 -34.64
C ALA A 10 -13.22 -16.33 -34.13
N ALA A 11 -12.49 -17.11 -34.93
CA ALA A 11 -11.17 -17.64 -34.57
C ALA A 11 -10.13 -16.54 -34.36
N VAL A 12 -10.18 -15.50 -35.18
CA VAL A 12 -9.27 -14.35 -35.12
C VAL A 12 -9.60 -13.47 -33.92
N ALA A 13 -10.89 -13.19 -33.68
CA ALA A 13 -11.33 -12.45 -32.51
C ALA A 13 -10.95 -13.19 -31.21
N LEU A 14 -11.03 -14.52 -31.18
CA LEU A 14 -10.58 -15.32 -30.05
C LEU A 14 -9.05 -15.30 -29.89
N ALA A 15 -8.29 -15.42 -30.98
CA ALA A 15 -6.84 -15.30 -30.94
C ALA A 15 -6.39 -13.92 -30.42
N ASP A 16 -7.04 -12.83 -30.88
CA ASP A 16 -6.82 -11.47 -30.39
C ASP A 16 -7.16 -11.32 -28.89
N LEU A 17 -8.21 -12.00 -28.42
CA LEU A 17 -8.59 -12.01 -27.00
C LEU A 17 -7.55 -12.73 -26.12
N LEU A 18 -7.01 -13.84 -26.63
CA LEU A 18 -6.04 -14.71 -25.92
C LEU A 18 -4.59 -14.24 -26.05
N GLU A 19 -4.29 -13.32 -26.97
CA GLU A 19 -2.96 -12.74 -27.19
C GLU A 19 -2.41 -12.03 -25.94
N SER A 20 -3.29 -11.41 -25.15
CA SER A 20 -2.91 -10.83 -23.86
C SER A 20 -2.79 -11.90 -22.79
N ASN A 21 -1.57 -12.09 -22.28
CA ASN A 21 -1.26 -12.97 -21.15
C ASN A 21 -1.73 -12.41 -19.79
N THR A 22 -2.45 -11.29 -19.81
CA THR A 22 -2.89 -10.53 -18.65
C THR A 22 -4.39 -10.27 -18.76
N PHE A 23 -5.04 -9.81 -17.68
CA PHE A 23 -6.45 -9.40 -17.76
C PHE A 23 -6.67 -8.10 -18.54
N ALA A 24 -5.60 -7.37 -18.85
CA ALA A 24 -5.69 -6.16 -19.65
C ALA A 24 -6.18 -6.50 -21.08
N PRO A 25 -7.02 -5.62 -21.67
CA PRO A 25 -7.43 -5.75 -23.06
C PRO A 25 -6.21 -5.78 -23.98
N PRO A 26 -6.29 -6.45 -25.15
CA PRO A 26 -5.21 -6.45 -26.12
C PRO A 26 -4.83 -5.00 -26.47
N ARG A 27 -3.53 -4.74 -26.65
CA ARG A 27 -3.04 -3.39 -26.98
C ARG A 27 -3.82 -2.83 -28.18
N PRO A 28 -4.18 -1.53 -28.18
CA PRO A 28 -4.83 -0.92 -29.32
C PRO A 28 -3.97 -1.11 -30.57
N PRO A 29 -4.58 -1.32 -31.76
CA PRO A 29 -3.83 -1.49 -32.99
C PRO A 29 -2.87 -0.30 -33.19
N PRO A 30 -1.64 -0.54 -33.66
CA PRO A 30 -0.74 0.56 -34.02
C PRO A 30 -1.41 1.45 -35.09
N PRO A 31 -1.04 2.74 -35.17
CA PRO A 31 -1.58 3.64 -36.18
C PRO A 31 -1.45 3.02 -37.58
N PRO A 32 -2.44 3.24 -38.47
CA PRO A 32 -2.44 2.62 -39.79
C PRO A 32 -1.13 2.98 -40.51
N PRO A 33 -0.40 2.00 -41.04
CA PRO A 33 0.88 2.25 -41.69
C PRO A 33 0.65 2.97 -43.02
N ALA A 34 1.69 3.63 -43.52
CA ALA A 34 1.65 4.16 -44.88
C ALA A 34 1.39 2.99 -45.86
N PRO A 35 0.50 3.16 -46.86
CA PRO A 35 0.20 2.12 -47.85
C PRO A 35 1.45 1.59 -48.56
N SER A 36 2.47 2.45 -48.72
CA SER A 36 3.79 2.10 -49.26
C SER A 36 4.52 1.05 -48.42
N THR A 37 4.39 1.08 -47.09
CA THR A 37 5.02 0.11 -46.18
C THR A 37 4.41 -1.28 -46.36
N ILE A 38 3.07 -1.38 -46.41
CA ILE A 38 2.37 -2.65 -46.67
C ILE A 38 2.72 -3.18 -48.07
N LEU A 39 2.68 -2.33 -49.09
CA LEU A 39 3.02 -2.72 -50.47
C LEU A 39 4.48 -3.18 -50.59
N SER A 40 5.41 -2.52 -49.89
CA SER A 40 6.82 -2.91 -49.85
C SER A 40 7.04 -4.25 -49.14
N ALA A 41 6.25 -4.55 -48.10
CA ALA A 41 6.30 -5.85 -47.44
C ALA A 41 5.82 -6.96 -48.38
N TRP A 42 4.72 -6.74 -49.10
CA TRP A 42 4.21 -7.68 -50.11
C TRP A 42 5.13 -7.84 -51.33
N SER A 43 5.85 -6.78 -51.73
CA SER A 43 6.80 -6.86 -52.84
C SER A 43 8.04 -7.66 -52.44
N ARG A 44 8.53 -7.48 -51.20
CA ARG A 44 9.66 -8.27 -50.67
C ARG A 44 9.32 -9.76 -50.57
N LEU A 45 8.09 -10.11 -50.18
CA LEU A 45 7.66 -11.51 -50.15
C LEU A 45 7.47 -12.13 -51.54
N ARG A 46 7.25 -11.30 -52.57
CA ARG A 46 7.18 -11.73 -53.98
C ARG A 46 8.53 -11.91 -54.64
N ASP A 47 9.58 -11.31 -54.08
CA ASP A 47 10.90 -11.33 -54.68
C ASP A 47 11.62 -12.65 -54.35
N PRO A 48 11.89 -13.51 -55.34
CA PRO A 48 12.59 -14.78 -55.13
C PRO A 48 14.06 -14.60 -54.73
N SER A 49 14.60 -13.38 -54.82
CA SER A 49 15.97 -13.03 -54.39
C SER A 49 16.04 -12.43 -52.97
N SER A 50 14.90 -12.32 -52.28
CA SER A 50 14.86 -11.79 -50.91
C SER A 50 15.57 -12.71 -49.91
N SER A 51 16.36 -12.11 -49.01
CA SER A 51 16.98 -12.86 -47.92
C SER A 51 15.91 -13.35 -46.92
N PRO A 52 16.15 -14.48 -46.23
CA PRO A 52 15.21 -15.00 -45.22
C PRO A 52 14.89 -13.95 -44.13
N ASP A 53 15.87 -13.13 -43.73
CA ASP A 53 15.69 -12.05 -42.76
C ASP A 53 14.78 -10.91 -43.30
N ALA A 54 14.91 -10.58 -44.60
CA ALA A 54 14.08 -9.58 -45.24
C ALA A 54 12.63 -10.05 -45.42
N ALA A 55 12.44 -11.34 -45.70
CA ALA A 55 11.13 -11.98 -45.73
C ALA A 55 10.50 -12.04 -44.32
N ALA A 56 11.29 -12.37 -43.28
CA ALA A 56 10.85 -12.37 -41.89
C ALA A 56 10.38 -10.97 -41.43
N ALA A 57 11.17 -9.92 -41.70
CA ALA A 57 10.81 -8.55 -41.38
C ALA A 57 9.54 -8.07 -42.12
N ALA A 58 9.36 -8.50 -43.38
CA ALA A 58 8.15 -8.21 -44.14
C ALA A 58 6.92 -8.91 -43.54
N LEU A 59 7.06 -10.17 -43.10
CA LEU A 59 6.00 -10.91 -42.41
C LEU A 59 5.65 -10.30 -41.05
N GLU A 60 6.64 -9.87 -40.25
CA GLU A 60 6.40 -9.18 -38.98
C GLU A 60 5.65 -7.86 -39.17
N THR A 61 6.01 -7.11 -40.22
CA THR A 61 5.32 -5.86 -40.58
C THR A 61 3.86 -6.12 -40.93
N LEU A 62 3.57 -7.17 -41.72
CA LEU A 62 2.20 -7.55 -42.06
C LEU A 62 1.43 -8.06 -40.83
N HIS A 63 2.08 -8.79 -39.94
CA HIS A 63 1.48 -9.28 -38.69
C HIS A 63 1.10 -8.14 -37.74
N HIS A 64 1.99 -7.15 -37.56
CA HIS A 64 1.73 -5.95 -36.75
C HIS A 64 0.50 -5.17 -37.21
N HIS A 65 0.19 -5.23 -38.50
CA HIS A 65 -0.93 -4.53 -39.11
C HIS A 65 -2.10 -5.44 -39.52
N ARG A 66 -2.13 -6.69 -39.05
CA ARG A 66 -3.13 -7.71 -39.43
C ARG A 66 -4.58 -7.25 -39.30
N ARG A 67 -4.89 -6.44 -38.27
CA ARG A 67 -6.23 -5.90 -38.01
C ARG A 67 -6.73 -4.93 -39.08
N SER A 68 -5.84 -4.42 -39.92
CA SER A 68 -6.13 -3.48 -41.03
C SER A 68 -6.02 -4.09 -42.43
N LEU A 69 -5.53 -5.33 -42.53
CA LEU A 69 -5.27 -5.99 -43.81
C LEU A 69 -6.48 -6.80 -44.28
N ARG A 70 -6.88 -6.62 -45.54
CA ARG A 70 -7.77 -7.55 -46.25
C ARG A 70 -6.96 -8.40 -47.21
N LEU A 71 -6.91 -9.70 -46.98
CA LEU A 71 -6.14 -10.64 -47.80
C LEU A 71 -6.98 -11.14 -48.98
N SER A 72 -6.32 -11.31 -50.13
CA SER A 72 -6.89 -11.93 -51.33
C SER A 72 -6.38 -13.37 -51.45
N SER A 73 -7.01 -14.19 -52.28
CA SER A 73 -6.56 -15.56 -52.57
C SER A 73 -5.13 -15.63 -53.11
N ALA A 74 -4.71 -14.64 -53.90
CA ALA A 74 -3.35 -14.54 -54.41
C ALA A 74 -2.32 -14.28 -53.30
N HIS A 75 -2.68 -13.48 -52.29
CA HIS A 75 -1.82 -13.23 -51.13
C HIS A 75 -1.64 -14.50 -50.28
N VAL A 76 -2.69 -15.31 -50.13
CA VAL A 76 -2.66 -16.56 -49.37
C VAL A 76 -1.83 -17.64 -50.07
N ALA A 77 -2.00 -17.80 -51.39
CA ALA A 77 -1.19 -18.72 -52.20
C ALA A 77 0.30 -18.40 -52.15
N LEU A 78 0.66 -17.12 -51.94
CA LEU A 78 2.04 -16.68 -51.80
C LEU A 78 2.63 -16.97 -50.41
N LEU A 79 1.80 -16.93 -49.37
CA LEU A 79 2.22 -17.18 -47.99
C LEU A 79 2.31 -18.69 -47.66
N LEU A 80 1.51 -19.53 -48.32
CA LEU A 80 1.45 -20.97 -48.04
C LEU A 80 2.82 -21.69 -48.18
N PRO A 81 3.63 -21.45 -49.23
CA PRO A 81 4.95 -22.05 -49.38
C PRO A 81 5.97 -21.55 -48.33
N GLN A 82 5.70 -20.41 -47.68
CA GLN A 82 6.58 -19.77 -46.70
C GLN A 82 6.28 -20.21 -45.25
N LEU A 83 5.29 -21.08 -45.06
CA LEU A 83 4.96 -21.71 -43.76
C LEU A 83 6.15 -22.35 -43.02
N PRO A 84 7.14 -22.98 -43.68
CA PRO A 84 8.32 -23.53 -43.00
C PRO A 84 9.22 -22.46 -42.36
N LEU A 85 9.13 -21.21 -42.82
CA LEU A 85 10.01 -20.11 -42.38
C LEU A 85 9.49 -19.41 -41.13
N HIS A 86 8.18 -19.13 -41.02
CA HIS A 86 7.59 -18.43 -39.87
C HIS A 86 6.10 -18.80 -39.60
N PRO A 87 5.84 -20.02 -39.10
CA PRO A 87 4.49 -20.55 -38.93
C PRO A 87 3.61 -19.77 -37.91
N ARG A 88 4.21 -19.10 -36.93
CA ARG A 88 3.50 -18.22 -35.96
C ARG A 88 2.96 -16.93 -36.59
N LEU A 89 3.57 -16.45 -37.68
CA LEU A 89 3.16 -15.19 -38.34
C LEU A 89 2.09 -15.43 -39.40
N ILE A 90 2.17 -16.56 -40.11
CA ILE A 90 1.32 -16.89 -41.27
C ILE A 90 0.01 -17.56 -40.84
N SER A 91 0.01 -18.36 -39.76
CA SER A 91 -1.17 -19.08 -39.29
C SER A 91 -2.39 -18.20 -38.92
N PRO A 92 -2.25 -17.10 -38.13
CA PRO A 92 -3.39 -16.21 -37.87
C PRO A 92 -3.90 -15.49 -39.12
N LEU A 93 -3.04 -15.27 -40.12
CA LEU A 93 -3.43 -14.71 -41.42
C LEU A 93 -4.19 -15.72 -42.27
N LEU A 94 -3.77 -17.00 -42.28
CA LEU A 94 -4.49 -18.09 -42.96
C LEU A 94 -5.85 -18.40 -42.31
N ALA A 95 -5.96 -18.27 -40.98
CA ALA A 95 -7.20 -18.45 -40.23
C ALA A 95 -8.29 -17.42 -40.60
N THR A 96 -7.92 -16.24 -41.14
CA THR A 96 -8.89 -15.24 -41.63
C THR A 96 -9.56 -15.64 -42.96
N SER A 97 -8.93 -16.55 -43.73
CA SER A 97 -9.34 -16.94 -45.08
C SER A 97 -9.41 -18.48 -45.30
N PRO A 98 -10.10 -19.24 -44.45
CA PRO A 98 -10.07 -20.71 -44.46
C PRO A 98 -10.74 -21.33 -45.69
N HIS A 99 -11.57 -20.58 -46.43
CA HIS A 99 -12.16 -21.02 -47.71
C HIS A 99 -11.13 -21.29 -48.80
N LEU A 100 -9.88 -20.89 -48.59
CA LEU A 100 -8.77 -20.98 -49.53
C LEU A 100 -7.78 -22.10 -49.15
N LEU A 101 -8.02 -22.83 -48.05
CA LEU A 101 -7.29 -24.07 -47.76
C LEU A 101 -7.83 -25.21 -48.64
N PRO A 102 -6.97 -26.16 -49.06
CA PRO A 102 -7.40 -27.32 -49.84
C PRO A 102 -8.51 -28.07 -49.10
N SER A 103 -9.61 -28.30 -49.80
CA SER A 103 -10.81 -28.99 -49.33
C SER A 103 -10.47 -30.34 -48.71
N SER A 104 -10.76 -30.51 -47.40
CA SER A 104 -11.02 -31.71 -46.57
C SER A 104 -10.31 -33.05 -46.83
N ALA A 105 -9.40 -33.16 -47.80
CA ALA A 105 -8.89 -34.41 -48.35
C ALA A 105 -7.35 -34.46 -48.44
N SER A 106 -6.65 -33.36 -48.11
CA SER A 106 -5.19 -33.36 -47.93
C SER A 106 -4.85 -33.25 -46.44
N PRO A 107 -4.08 -34.19 -45.86
CA PRO A 107 -3.59 -34.03 -44.50
C PRO A 107 -2.75 -32.75 -44.42
N LEU A 108 -2.98 -31.95 -43.38
CA LEU A 108 -2.10 -30.82 -43.04
C LEU A 108 -0.68 -31.37 -42.87
N PRO A 109 0.36 -30.68 -43.37
CA PRO A 109 1.73 -31.15 -43.22
C PRO A 109 2.06 -31.36 -41.74
N ALA A 110 2.47 -32.57 -41.37
CA ALA A 110 2.97 -32.89 -40.02
C ALA A 110 4.21 -32.06 -39.64
N SER A 111 4.86 -31.43 -40.62
CA SER A 111 6.00 -30.52 -40.46
C SER A 111 5.66 -29.14 -39.89
N LEU A 112 4.37 -28.81 -39.71
CA LEU A 112 3.95 -27.56 -39.07
C LEU A 112 4.04 -27.67 -37.54
N PRO A 113 4.38 -26.59 -36.81
CA PRO A 113 4.29 -26.59 -35.35
C PRO A 113 2.85 -26.77 -34.87
N VAL A 114 2.71 -27.28 -33.66
CA VAL A 114 1.43 -27.72 -33.06
C VAL A 114 0.39 -26.59 -33.01
N SER A 115 0.71 -25.42 -32.46
CA SER A 115 -0.26 -24.31 -32.33
C SER A 115 -0.83 -23.79 -33.66
N PRO A 116 -0.01 -23.56 -34.71
CA PRO A 116 -0.47 -23.28 -36.06
C PRO A 116 -1.40 -24.35 -36.66
N ARG A 117 -1.11 -25.64 -36.43
CA ARG A 117 -1.96 -26.76 -36.89
C ARG A 117 -3.32 -26.73 -36.18
N LEU A 118 -3.31 -26.56 -34.86
CA LEU A 118 -4.53 -26.45 -34.05
C LEU A 118 -5.41 -25.27 -34.48
N LEU A 119 -4.82 -24.10 -34.78
CA LEU A 119 -5.57 -22.92 -35.24
C LEU A 119 -6.25 -23.18 -36.60
N LEU A 120 -5.54 -23.80 -37.54
CA LEU A 120 -6.09 -24.15 -38.86
C LEU A 120 -7.24 -25.17 -38.75
N LEU A 121 -7.07 -26.20 -37.90
CA LEU A 121 -8.13 -27.17 -37.62
C LEU A 121 -9.37 -26.51 -36.99
N GLY A 122 -9.18 -25.57 -36.07
CA GLY A 122 -10.27 -24.77 -35.49
C GLY A 122 -11.01 -23.91 -36.50
N ALA A 123 -10.30 -23.25 -37.42
CA ALA A 123 -10.90 -22.47 -38.49
C ALA A 123 -11.71 -23.36 -39.46
N LEU A 124 -11.22 -24.56 -39.77
CA LEU A 124 -11.93 -25.55 -40.58
C LEU A 124 -13.21 -26.04 -39.88
N ALA A 125 -13.14 -26.35 -38.59
CA ALA A 125 -14.30 -26.80 -37.81
C ALA A 125 -15.41 -25.73 -37.71
N SER A 126 -15.02 -24.46 -37.63
CA SER A 126 -15.98 -23.33 -37.63
C SER A 126 -16.63 -23.13 -39.00
N ALA A 127 -15.89 -23.37 -40.09
CA ALA A 127 -16.39 -23.24 -41.45
C ALA A 127 -17.35 -24.37 -41.85
N THR A 128 -17.14 -25.60 -41.37
CA THR A 128 -18.04 -26.73 -41.61
C THR A 128 -19.35 -26.57 -40.85
N SER A 129 -19.32 -26.15 -39.58
CA SER A 129 -20.52 -25.89 -38.77
C SER A 129 -21.45 -24.81 -39.33
N GLY A 130 -20.93 -23.87 -40.13
CA GLY A 130 -21.74 -22.83 -40.77
C GLY A 130 -22.51 -23.29 -42.02
N LYS A 131 -22.05 -24.34 -42.70
CA LYS A 131 -22.71 -24.88 -43.91
C LYS A 131 -24.00 -25.63 -43.58
N ASP A 132 -24.03 -26.32 -42.44
CA ASP A 132 -25.20 -27.09 -41.99
C ASP A 132 -26.43 -26.21 -41.67
N LEU A 133 -26.24 -24.91 -41.49
CA LEU A 133 -27.33 -23.94 -41.28
C LEU A 133 -27.90 -23.34 -42.59
N SER A 134 -27.30 -23.64 -43.74
CA SER A 134 -27.65 -23.05 -45.05
C SER A 134 -28.27 -23.99 -46.07
N GLY A 135 -28.55 -25.25 -45.70
CA GLY A 135 -29.13 -26.25 -46.61
C GLY A 135 -30.64 -26.07 -46.81
N GLY A 136 -31.04 -25.44 -47.92
CA GLY A 136 -32.38 -25.62 -48.48
C GLY A 136 -32.56 -27.05 -49.02
N PRO A 137 -33.78 -27.62 -49.00
CA PRO A 137 -34.01 -28.98 -49.44
C PRO A 137 -34.02 -29.00 -50.97
N ASN A 138 -33.08 -29.72 -51.58
CA ASN A 138 -33.23 -30.40 -52.87
C ASN A 138 -31.88 -31.00 -53.32
N SER A 139 -31.74 -32.31 -53.15
CA SER A 139 -31.26 -33.19 -54.21
C SER A 139 -31.40 -34.63 -53.73
N GLU A 140 -32.50 -35.26 -54.13
CA GLU A 140 -32.63 -36.71 -54.13
C GLU A 140 -31.68 -37.34 -55.17
N ASN A 141 -31.25 -38.57 -54.86
CA ASN A 141 -30.74 -39.63 -55.74
C ASN A 141 -29.39 -39.46 -56.45
N LEU A 142 -28.38 -40.23 -55.99
CA LEU A 142 -27.91 -41.42 -56.72
C LEU A 142 -27.01 -42.31 -55.85
N GLY A 143 -27.25 -43.64 -55.88
CA GLY A 143 -26.17 -44.63 -55.87
C GLY A 143 -25.88 -45.39 -54.56
N ASN A 144 -26.57 -46.51 -54.39
CA ASN A 144 -26.23 -47.60 -53.48
C ASN A 144 -24.95 -48.33 -53.94
N GLY A 145 -24.02 -48.65 -53.03
CA GLY A 145 -22.82 -49.45 -53.33
C GLY A 145 -22.03 -49.77 -52.06
N GLY A 146 -22.27 -50.96 -51.50
CA GLY A 146 -21.55 -51.47 -50.34
C GLY A 146 -20.07 -51.75 -50.63
N GLY A 147 -19.25 -51.51 -49.61
CA GLY A 147 -17.83 -51.83 -49.58
C GLY A 147 -17.28 -51.57 -48.19
N GLU A 148 -17.20 -52.61 -47.36
CA GLU A 148 -16.38 -52.62 -46.17
C GLU A 148 -14.91 -52.40 -46.57
N SER A 149 -14.33 -51.27 -46.19
CA SER A 149 -12.88 -51.15 -46.02
C SER A 149 -12.61 -50.19 -44.88
N GLY A 150 -12.05 -50.72 -43.79
CA GLY A 150 -11.54 -49.92 -42.70
C GLY A 150 -10.34 -49.10 -43.17
N ASP A 151 -10.51 -47.78 -43.18
CA ASP A 151 -9.45 -46.84 -42.84
C ASP A 151 -10.09 -45.57 -42.28
N GLY A 152 -9.74 -45.22 -41.05
CA GLY A 152 -10.52 -44.33 -40.20
C GLY A 152 -10.33 -42.86 -40.52
N ARG A 153 -11.33 -42.24 -41.15
CA ARG A 153 -11.71 -40.80 -41.07
C ARG A 153 -10.60 -39.86 -40.58
N ASP A 154 -9.71 -39.46 -41.48
CA ASP A 154 -8.67 -38.45 -41.24
C ASP A 154 -9.09 -37.01 -41.62
N GLY A 155 -10.35 -36.83 -42.02
CA GLY A 155 -10.88 -35.55 -42.53
C GLY A 155 -11.68 -34.71 -41.53
N ASP A 156 -11.98 -35.21 -40.33
CA ASP A 156 -12.75 -34.45 -39.32
C ASP A 156 -11.81 -33.62 -38.41
N PRO A 157 -11.89 -32.27 -38.44
CA PRO A 157 -11.02 -31.42 -37.64
C PRO A 157 -11.19 -31.64 -36.13
N VAL A 158 -12.36 -32.08 -35.65
CA VAL A 158 -12.59 -32.34 -34.22
C VAL A 158 -11.80 -33.59 -33.79
N VAL A 159 -11.86 -34.66 -34.58
CA VAL A 159 -11.15 -35.91 -34.30
C VAL A 159 -9.62 -35.71 -34.40
N ALA A 160 -9.16 -34.92 -35.37
CA ALA A 160 -7.75 -34.59 -35.52
C ALA A 160 -7.20 -33.84 -34.29
N VAL A 161 -7.93 -32.85 -33.76
CA VAL A 161 -7.54 -32.14 -32.53
C VAL A 161 -7.56 -33.06 -31.31
N CYS A 162 -8.53 -33.97 -31.19
CA CYS A 162 -8.54 -34.95 -30.10
C CYS A 162 -7.28 -35.83 -30.10
N ARG A 163 -6.83 -36.32 -31.27
CA ARG A 163 -5.61 -37.13 -31.37
C ARG A 163 -4.37 -36.34 -30.99
N ILE A 164 -4.24 -35.09 -31.48
CA ILE A 164 -3.14 -34.19 -31.12
C ILE A 164 -3.07 -33.99 -29.60
N LEU A 165 -4.22 -33.73 -28.96
CA LEU A 165 -4.27 -33.55 -27.50
C LEU A 165 -3.96 -34.85 -26.74
N ASP A 166 -4.41 -36.01 -27.22
CA ASP A 166 -4.06 -37.31 -26.63
C ASP A 166 -2.55 -37.57 -26.74
N ASP A 167 -1.91 -37.18 -27.85
CA ASP A 167 -0.47 -37.34 -28.08
C ASP A 167 0.35 -36.37 -27.22
N MET A 168 -0.12 -35.13 -27.02
CA MET A 168 0.43 -34.18 -26.04
C MET A 168 0.28 -34.71 -24.60
N GLU A 169 -0.87 -35.30 -24.26
CA GLU A 169 -1.11 -35.89 -22.94
C GLU A 169 -0.23 -37.13 -22.69
N LYS A 170 0.17 -37.86 -23.72
CA LYS A 170 1.14 -38.97 -23.61
C LYS A 170 2.60 -38.51 -23.64
N GLY A 171 2.86 -37.21 -23.85
CA GLY A 171 4.20 -36.65 -23.95
C GLY A 171 4.91 -36.96 -25.27
N ILE A 172 4.17 -37.39 -26.30
CA ILE A 172 4.69 -37.66 -27.65
C ILE A 172 4.91 -36.34 -28.40
N GLU A 173 4.04 -35.35 -28.15
CA GLU A 173 4.20 -33.97 -28.63
C GLU A 173 4.50 -32.99 -27.48
N SER A 174 5.27 -31.93 -27.78
CA SER A 174 5.70 -30.90 -26.84
C SER A 174 4.51 -30.06 -26.33
N CYS A 175 4.30 -30.02 -25.02
CA CYS A 175 3.29 -29.17 -24.39
C CYS A 175 3.70 -27.68 -24.34
N HIS A 176 4.99 -27.38 -24.46
CA HIS A 176 5.52 -25.99 -24.42
C HIS A 176 5.15 -25.18 -25.65
N ASP A 177 4.67 -25.82 -26.72
CA ASP A 177 4.22 -25.15 -27.94
C ASP A 177 2.78 -24.64 -27.87
N LEU A 178 2.03 -24.90 -26.79
CA LEU A 178 0.64 -24.46 -26.65
C LEU A 178 0.54 -22.97 -26.28
N ASP A 179 0.47 -22.12 -27.31
CA ASP A 179 0.36 -20.68 -27.17
C ASP A 179 -1.10 -20.19 -27.31
N HIS A 180 -1.30 -18.87 -27.39
CA HIS A 180 -2.61 -18.26 -27.59
C HIS A 180 -3.30 -18.67 -28.90
N LEU A 181 -2.53 -19.00 -29.94
CA LEU A 181 -3.05 -19.44 -31.25
C LEU A 181 -3.56 -20.88 -31.16
N GLY A 182 -2.80 -21.76 -30.51
CA GLY A 182 -3.21 -23.13 -30.26
C GLY A 182 -4.51 -23.20 -29.46
N LEU A 183 -4.61 -22.42 -28.38
CA LEU A 183 -5.82 -22.33 -27.55
C LEU A 183 -7.02 -21.75 -28.32
N ALA A 184 -6.83 -20.76 -29.19
CA ALA A 184 -7.90 -20.24 -30.05
C ALA A 184 -8.43 -21.30 -31.02
N GLY A 185 -7.53 -22.09 -31.62
CA GLY A 185 -7.88 -23.23 -32.46
C GLY A 185 -8.73 -24.26 -31.73
N ILE A 186 -8.28 -24.68 -30.56
CA ILE A 186 -9.03 -25.61 -29.68
C ILE A 186 -10.39 -25.02 -29.30
N GLY A 187 -10.46 -23.72 -28.99
CA GLY A 187 -11.72 -23.04 -28.69
C GLY A 187 -12.74 -23.10 -29.82
N CYS A 188 -12.32 -22.86 -31.05
CA CYS A 188 -13.17 -23.00 -32.22
C CYS A 188 -13.68 -24.43 -32.40
N VAL A 189 -12.81 -25.44 -32.19
CA VAL A 189 -13.21 -26.86 -32.23
C VAL A 189 -14.22 -27.18 -31.13
N LEU A 190 -14.01 -26.71 -29.90
CA LEU A 190 -14.92 -26.90 -28.77
C LEU A 190 -16.31 -26.31 -29.03
N ALA A 191 -16.37 -25.16 -29.72
CA ALA A 191 -17.62 -24.52 -30.10
C ALA A 191 -18.47 -25.43 -31.03
N SER A 192 -17.81 -26.11 -31.99
CA SER A 192 -18.43 -27.00 -32.97
C SER A 192 -18.60 -28.47 -32.54
N ALA A 193 -17.84 -28.95 -31.55
CA ALA A 193 -17.83 -30.36 -31.12
C ALA A 193 -19.20 -30.86 -30.59
N ASP A 194 -19.44 -32.16 -30.63
CA ASP A 194 -20.55 -32.79 -29.89
C ASP A 194 -20.22 -32.90 -28.38
N GLU A 195 -21.16 -33.37 -27.55
CA GLU A 195 -20.97 -33.43 -26.09
C GLU A 195 -19.86 -34.40 -25.67
N LEU A 196 -19.70 -35.51 -26.39
CA LEU A 196 -18.70 -36.52 -26.09
C LEU A 196 -17.29 -36.01 -26.38
N GLN A 197 -17.07 -35.43 -27.57
CA GLN A 197 -15.79 -34.86 -27.95
C GLN A 197 -15.49 -33.59 -27.15
N PHE A 198 -16.51 -32.78 -26.83
CA PHE A 198 -16.35 -31.64 -25.92
C PHE A 198 -15.79 -32.08 -24.57
N ARG A 199 -16.38 -33.12 -23.95
CA ARG A 199 -15.90 -33.67 -22.67
C ARG A 199 -14.47 -34.18 -22.78
N ARG A 200 -14.12 -34.88 -23.87
CA ARG A 200 -12.77 -35.41 -24.08
C ARG A 200 -11.73 -34.29 -24.24
N ILE A 201 -12.00 -33.33 -25.12
CA ILE A 201 -11.09 -32.20 -25.41
C ILE A 201 -10.85 -31.35 -24.17
N VAL A 202 -11.91 -30.98 -23.42
CA VAL A 202 -11.77 -30.19 -22.19
C VAL A 202 -10.98 -30.97 -21.13
N GLY A 203 -11.21 -32.28 -20.99
CA GLY A 203 -10.51 -33.13 -20.04
C GLY A 203 -9.00 -33.19 -20.32
N SER A 204 -8.61 -33.43 -21.58
CA SER A 204 -7.21 -33.42 -21.99
C SER A 204 -6.58 -32.03 -21.85
N LEU A 205 -7.32 -30.97 -22.17
CA LEU A 205 -6.85 -29.59 -22.01
C LEU A 205 -6.56 -29.25 -20.54
N LEU A 206 -7.44 -29.63 -19.61
CA LEU A 206 -7.23 -29.41 -18.17
C LEU A 206 -5.97 -30.13 -17.66
N ARG A 207 -5.69 -31.35 -18.14
CA ARG A 207 -4.47 -32.10 -17.78
C ARG A 207 -3.21 -31.50 -18.40
N ILE A 208 -3.26 -31.11 -19.67
CA ILE A 208 -2.13 -30.47 -20.37
C ILE A 208 -1.79 -29.12 -19.74
N CYS A 209 -2.80 -28.25 -19.55
CA CYS A 209 -2.62 -26.96 -18.89
C CYS A 209 -2.08 -27.16 -17.47
N GLY A 210 -2.59 -28.16 -16.75
CA GLY A 210 -2.10 -28.55 -15.43
C GLY A 210 -0.61 -28.90 -15.40
N ARG A 211 -0.10 -29.59 -16.43
CA ARG A 211 1.34 -29.93 -16.54
C ARG A 211 2.23 -28.75 -16.90
N ILE A 212 1.71 -27.76 -17.64
CA ILE A 212 2.49 -26.58 -18.02
C ILE A 212 2.78 -25.71 -16.79
N GLY A 213 1.82 -25.61 -15.86
CA GLY A 213 2.05 -24.96 -14.57
C GLY A 213 2.37 -23.46 -14.64
N ASP A 214 1.75 -22.73 -15.57
CA ASP A 214 1.98 -21.28 -15.76
C ASP A 214 0.68 -20.47 -15.58
N LEU A 215 0.78 -19.36 -14.84
CA LEU A 215 -0.30 -18.42 -14.63
C LEU A 215 -0.84 -17.86 -15.95
N SER A 216 0.04 -17.63 -16.94
CA SER A 216 -0.38 -17.09 -18.24
C SER A 216 -1.36 -18.02 -18.95
N VAL A 217 -1.15 -19.34 -18.84
CA VAL A 217 -2.05 -20.37 -19.38
C VAL A 217 -3.37 -20.37 -18.63
N GLY A 218 -3.34 -20.23 -17.31
CA GLY A 218 -4.55 -20.09 -16.49
C GLY A 218 -5.42 -18.90 -16.92
N VAL A 219 -4.82 -17.72 -17.12
CA VAL A 219 -5.55 -16.51 -17.58
C VAL A 219 -6.18 -16.72 -18.96
N ARG A 220 -5.45 -17.36 -19.89
CA ARG A 220 -5.99 -17.69 -21.22
C ARG A 220 -7.14 -18.70 -21.13
N MET A 221 -7.04 -19.70 -20.25
CA MET A 221 -8.13 -20.65 -20.00
C MET A 221 -9.41 -19.97 -19.49
N LEU A 222 -9.28 -19.02 -18.57
CA LEU A 222 -10.41 -18.22 -18.10
C LEU A 222 -11.11 -17.49 -19.25
N LYS A 223 -10.34 -16.78 -20.09
CA LYS A 223 -10.86 -16.02 -21.24
C LYS A 223 -11.49 -16.94 -22.30
N LEU A 224 -10.87 -18.09 -22.56
CA LEU A 224 -11.36 -19.09 -23.50
C LEU A 224 -12.74 -19.61 -23.07
N VAL A 225 -12.87 -19.96 -21.79
CA VAL A 225 -14.12 -20.46 -21.22
C VAL A 225 -15.17 -19.37 -21.16
N GLU A 226 -14.80 -18.15 -20.80
CA GLU A 226 -15.70 -16.99 -20.84
C GLU A 226 -16.32 -16.81 -22.25
N TRP A 227 -15.48 -16.85 -23.28
CA TRP A 227 -15.91 -16.76 -24.68
C TRP A 227 -16.81 -17.94 -25.10
N LEU A 228 -16.43 -19.17 -24.74
CA LEU A 228 -17.19 -20.38 -25.07
C LEU A 228 -18.59 -20.37 -24.43
N LEU A 229 -18.71 -20.06 -23.14
CA LEU A 229 -20.02 -20.02 -22.47
C LEU A 229 -20.90 -18.90 -23.03
N LEU A 230 -20.36 -17.71 -23.28
CA LEU A 230 -21.13 -16.63 -23.91
C LEU A 230 -21.68 -17.08 -25.26
N GLY A 231 -20.85 -17.73 -26.09
CA GLY A 231 -21.28 -18.30 -27.37
C GLY A 231 -22.34 -19.41 -27.22
N PHE A 232 -22.21 -20.30 -26.22
CA PHE A 232 -23.21 -21.33 -25.95
C PHE A 232 -24.54 -20.76 -25.46
N ILE A 233 -24.50 -19.72 -24.63
CA ILE A 233 -25.71 -19.03 -24.16
C ILE A 233 -26.41 -18.32 -25.33
N GLU A 234 -25.66 -17.60 -26.16
CA GLU A 234 -26.19 -16.93 -27.36
C GLU A 234 -26.81 -17.93 -28.35
N THR A 235 -26.19 -19.09 -28.53
CA THR A 235 -26.67 -20.16 -29.43
C THR A 235 -27.62 -21.16 -28.76
N ARG A 236 -28.03 -20.92 -27.50
CA ARG A 236 -28.93 -21.76 -26.69
C ARG A 236 -28.48 -23.22 -26.47
N LYS A 237 -27.17 -23.49 -26.51
CA LYS A 237 -26.57 -24.81 -26.26
C LYS A 237 -26.31 -25.08 -24.77
N MET A 238 -27.34 -24.98 -23.93
CA MET A 238 -27.21 -25.06 -22.45
C MET A 238 -26.71 -26.42 -21.94
N ARG A 239 -26.90 -27.52 -22.70
CA ARG A 239 -26.42 -28.84 -22.30
C ARG A 239 -24.89 -28.90 -22.23
N LYS A 240 -24.17 -28.24 -23.14
CA LYS A 240 -22.70 -28.11 -23.07
C LYS A 240 -22.24 -27.36 -21.81
N VAL A 241 -23.00 -26.36 -21.37
CA VAL A 241 -22.73 -25.62 -20.13
C VAL A 241 -22.87 -26.54 -18.91
N GLN A 242 -23.93 -27.36 -18.87
CA GLN A 242 -24.10 -28.36 -17.81
C GLN A 242 -22.98 -29.41 -17.80
N VAL A 243 -22.60 -29.92 -18.98
CA VAL A 243 -21.49 -30.89 -19.10
C VAL A 243 -20.18 -30.29 -18.58
N LEU A 244 -19.91 -29.01 -18.86
CA LEU A 244 -18.74 -28.33 -18.31
C LEU A 244 -18.79 -28.27 -16.77
N PHE A 245 -19.96 -27.97 -16.19
CA PHE A 245 -20.13 -27.89 -14.73
C PHE A 245 -20.01 -29.23 -14.03
N GLU A 246 -20.53 -30.30 -14.65
CA GLU A 246 -20.31 -31.68 -14.21
C GLU A 246 -18.81 -32.00 -14.19
N MET A 247 -18.07 -31.61 -15.23
CA MET A 247 -16.63 -31.90 -15.34
C MET A 247 -15.77 -31.17 -14.32
N ILE A 248 -16.08 -29.91 -14.01
CA ILE A 248 -15.33 -29.12 -13.03
C ILE A 248 -15.82 -29.33 -11.60
N SER A 249 -16.81 -30.21 -11.38
CA SER A 249 -17.30 -30.51 -10.04
C SER A 249 -16.17 -31.07 -9.15
N PRO A 250 -16.17 -30.79 -7.84
CA PRO A 250 -15.14 -31.29 -6.92
C PRO A 250 -14.94 -32.81 -7.00
N GLU A 251 -16.03 -33.57 -7.02
CA GLU A 251 -16.03 -35.04 -7.11
C GLU A 251 -15.32 -35.55 -8.38
N THR A 252 -15.58 -34.89 -9.51
CA THR A 252 -14.96 -35.26 -10.79
C THR A 252 -13.48 -34.86 -10.81
N CYS A 253 -13.14 -33.71 -10.24
CA CYS A 253 -11.75 -33.26 -10.15
C CYS A 253 -10.88 -34.22 -9.34
N GLU A 254 -11.38 -34.72 -8.21
CA GLU A 254 -10.67 -35.72 -7.41
C GLU A 254 -10.54 -37.05 -8.14
N SER A 255 -11.63 -37.55 -8.74
CA SER A 255 -11.62 -38.85 -9.44
C SER A 255 -10.71 -38.88 -10.67
N GLN A 256 -10.60 -37.76 -11.40
CA GLN A 256 -9.83 -37.66 -12.64
C GLN A 256 -8.40 -37.14 -12.43
N GLY A 257 -8.04 -36.74 -11.21
CA GLY A 257 -6.72 -36.19 -10.89
C GLY A 257 -6.41 -34.89 -11.62
N TYR A 258 -7.40 -34.00 -11.80
CA TYR A 258 -7.17 -32.72 -12.47
C TYR A 258 -6.35 -31.77 -11.59
N VAL A 259 -5.47 -30.99 -12.23
CA VAL A 259 -4.70 -29.96 -11.53
C VAL A 259 -5.60 -28.75 -11.25
N LEU A 260 -5.73 -28.40 -9.97
CA LEU A 260 -6.79 -27.50 -9.49
C LEU A 260 -6.67 -26.07 -10.02
N PHE A 261 -5.47 -25.55 -10.30
CA PHE A 261 -5.32 -24.15 -10.74
C PHE A 261 -6.01 -23.90 -12.09
N ALA A 262 -5.90 -24.86 -13.02
CA ALA A 262 -6.56 -24.77 -14.32
C ALA A 262 -8.08 -24.83 -14.16
N VAL A 263 -8.56 -25.74 -13.30
CA VAL A 263 -9.99 -25.91 -13.01
C VAL A 263 -10.59 -24.66 -12.39
N VAL A 264 -9.90 -24.00 -11.44
CA VAL A 264 -10.34 -22.73 -10.83
C VAL A 264 -10.51 -21.65 -11.89
N MET A 265 -9.54 -21.50 -12.80
CA MET A 265 -9.62 -20.49 -13.86
C MET A 265 -10.78 -20.75 -14.81
N VAL A 266 -11.08 -22.02 -15.11
CA VAL A 266 -12.28 -22.42 -15.86
C VAL A 266 -13.56 -22.06 -15.07
N ALA A 267 -13.63 -22.38 -13.77
CA ALA A 267 -14.78 -22.07 -12.94
C ALA A 267 -15.04 -20.55 -12.84
N CYS A 268 -13.98 -19.75 -12.67
CA CYS A 268 -14.06 -18.28 -12.66
C CYS A 268 -14.52 -17.74 -14.02
N GLY A 269 -14.00 -18.25 -15.14
CA GLY A 269 -14.42 -17.86 -16.49
C GLY A 269 -15.89 -18.17 -16.76
N ALA A 270 -16.35 -19.36 -16.33
CA ALA A 270 -17.74 -19.75 -16.40
C ALA A 270 -18.66 -18.83 -15.59
N LEU A 271 -18.28 -18.56 -14.34
CA LEU A 271 -19.05 -17.70 -13.44
C LEU A 271 -19.15 -16.27 -13.99
N ARG A 272 -18.05 -15.73 -14.53
CA ARG A 272 -18.03 -14.43 -15.21
C ARG A 272 -18.96 -14.42 -16.42
N ALA A 273 -18.89 -15.43 -17.29
CA ALA A 273 -19.75 -15.52 -18.47
C ALA A 273 -21.24 -15.53 -18.11
N LEU A 274 -21.63 -16.29 -17.07
CA LEU A 274 -23.02 -16.30 -16.59
C LEU A 274 -23.48 -14.93 -16.10
N ARG A 275 -22.62 -14.20 -15.38
CA ARG A 275 -22.91 -12.85 -14.87
C ARG A 275 -23.01 -11.83 -16.01
N VAL A 276 -22.05 -11.85 -16.93
CA VAL A 276 -22.07 -10.99 -18.13
C VAL A 276 -23.30 -11.28 -18.97
N ALA A 277 -23.65 -12.55 -19.18
CA ALA A 277 -24.86 -12.93 -19.90
C ALA A 277 -26.14 -12.48 -19.19
N SER A 278 -26.22 -12.63 -17.88
CA SER A 278 -27.39 -12.19 -17.10
C SER A 278 -27.57 -10.67 -17.20
N ALA A 279 -26.49 -9.90 -17.11
CA ALA A 279 -26.54 -8.44 -17.26
C ALA A 279 -26.83 -7.98 -18.71
N ARG A 280 -26.13 -8.56 -19.69
CA ARG A 280 -26.18 -8.15 -21.11
C ARG A 280 -27.48 -8.58 -21.80
N TYR A 281 -27.94 -9.80 -21.51
CA TYR A 281 -29.11 -10.38 -22.16
C TYR A 281 -30.37 -10.33 -21.27
N ARG A 282 -30.28 -9.78 -20.06
CA ARG A 282 -31.35 -9.78 -19.04
C ARG A 282 -31.95 -11.17 -18.83
N LEU A 283 -31.08 -12.18 -18.85
CA LEU A 283 -31.46 -13.58 -18.66
C LEU A 283 -31.45 -13.91 -17.17
N ASP A 284 -32.58 -14.39 -16.67
CA ASP A 284 -32.69 -15.00 -15.35
C ASP A 284 -32.40 -16.50 -15.45
N PHE A 285 -31.14 -16.84 -15.23
CA PHE A 285 -30.75 -18.23 -15.01
C PHE A 285 -31.22 -18.72 -13.64
N ASP A 286 -31.53 -20.01 -13.55
CA ASP A 286 -31.74 -20.70 -12.28
C ASP A 286 -30.58 -20.39 -11.32
N PRO A 287 -30.84 -19.97 -10.06
CA PRO A 287 -29.80 -19.71 -9.08
C PRO A 287 -28.81 -20.88 -8.93
N ARG A 288 -29.29 -22.13 -9.06
CA ARG A 288 -28.42 -23.32 -9.01
C ARG A 288 -27.36 -23.33 -10.11
N LEU A 289 -27.69 -22.80 -11.29
CA LEU A 289 -26.75 -22.70 -12.41
C LEU A 289 -25.74 -21.56 -12.19
N LYS A 290 -26.17 -20.46 -11.56
CA LYS A 290 -25.29 -19.33 -11.20
C LYS A 290 -24.28 -19.71 -10.12
N GLU A 291 -24.67 -20.59 -9.20
CA GLU A 291 -23.84 -21.03 -8.08
C GLU A 291 -23.02 -22.29 -8.39
N ALA A 292 -23.32 -23.02 -9.48
CA ALA A 292 -22.66 -24.28 -9.82
C ALA A 292 -21.12 -24.23 -9.90
N PRO A 293 -20.46 -23.13 -10.38
CA PRO A 293 -19.00 -23.05 -10.37
C PRO A 293 -18.39 -22.74 -8.99
N GLU A 294 -19.18 -22.26 -8.03
CA GLU A 294 -18.66 -21.80 -6.72
C GLU A 294 -18.12 -22.93 -5.83
N PRO A 295 -18.76 -24.12 -5.72
CA PRO A 295 -18.20 -25.26 -5.00
C PRO A 295 -16.79 -25.65 -5.44
N THR A 296 -16.49 -25.54 -6.73
CA THR A 296 -15.15 -25.83 -7.28
C THR A 296 -14.11 -24.81 -6.81
N ILE A 297 -14.47 -23.52 -6.79
CA ILE A 297 -13.59 -22.46 -6.28
C ILE A 297 -13.33 -22.67 -4.78
N ARG A 298 -14.36 -23.02 -4.01
CA ARG A 298 -14.22 -23.34 -2.58
C ARG A 298 -13.33 -24.54 -2.35
N PHE A 299 -13.56 -25.64 -3.07
CA PHE A 299 -12.77 -26.86 -2.98
C PHE A 299 -11.28 -26.61 -3.27
N ALA A 300 -10.98 -25.81 -4.29
CA ALA A 300 -9.61 -25.45 -4.60
C ALA A 300 -8.98 -24.55 -3.53
N ALA A 301 -9.74 -23.61 -2.96
CA ALA A 301 -9.28 -22.78 -1.85
C ALA A 301 -9.03 -23.62 -0.59
N ASP A 302 -9.89 -24.59 -0.28
CA ASP A 302 -9.70 -25.54 0.82
C ASP A 302 -8.39 -26.32 0.63
N LYS A 303 -8.14 -26.84 -0.57
CA LYS A 303 -6.89 -27.54 -0.89
C LYS A 303 -5.67 -26.63 -0.80
N ALA A 304 -5.77 -25.37 -1.23
CA ALA A 304 -4.68 -24.41 -1.13
C ALA A 304 -4.29 -24.05 0.31
N VAL A 305 -5.27 -24.06 1.22
CA VAL A 305 -5.08 -23.78 2.65
C VAL A 305 -4.65 -25.02 3.44
N LEU A 306 -5.22 -26.20 3.15
CA LEU A 306 -5.07 -27.42 3.94
C LEU A 306 -4.01 -28.41 3.41
N ASP A 307 -3.91 -28.59 2.08
CA ASP A 307 -3.17 -29.68 1.45
C ASP A 307 -1.88 -29.14 0.80
N GLY A 308 -0.90 -28.78 1.64
CA GLY A 308 0.42 -28.29 1.22
C GLY A 308 1.36 -29.39 0.70
N LYS A 309 0.97 -30.13 -0.35
CA LYS A 309 1.79 -31.24 -0.87
C LYS A 309 3.03 -30.79 -1.67
N HIS A 310 2.97 -29.63 -2.35
CA HIS A 310 4.13 -28.98 -2.99
C HIS A 310 4.00 -27.45 -2.94
N VAL A 311 5.10 -26.74 -2.67
CA VAL A 311 5.12 -25.28 -2.46
C VAL A 311 4.72 -24.52 -3.74
N ASP A 312 5.23 -24.92 -4.91
CA ASP A 312 4.98 -24.21 -6.17
C ASP A 312 3.53 -24.38 -6.66
N ASP A 313 2.97 -25.58 -6.54
CA ASP A 313 1.57 -25.86 -6.88
C ASP A 313 0.60 -25.05 -5.99
N ARG A 314 0.95 -24.91 -4.70
CA ARG A 314 0.18 -24.09 -3.75
C ARG A 314 0.21 -22.61 -4.14
N ARG A 315 1.39 -22.07 -4.48
CA ARG A 315 1.56 -20.67 -4.89
C ARG A 315 0.72 -20.34 -6.13
N LEU A 316 0.86 -21.16 -7.17
CA LEU A 316 0.13 -20.95 -8.42
C LEU A 316 -1.39 -21.07 -8.22
N LEU A 317 -1.84 -22.01 -7.38
CA LEU A 317 -3.25 -22.18 -7.06
C LEU A 317 -3.83 -20.96 -6.35
N VAL A 318 -3.13 -20.45 -5.33
CA VAL A 318 -3.51 -19.27 -4.56
C VAL A 318 -3.57 -18.02 -5.46
N GLN A 319 -2.57 -17.84 -6.34
CA GLN A 319 -2.58 -16.78 -7.36
C GLN A 319 -3.81 -16.89 -8.29
N CYS A 320 -4.11 -18.10 -8.79
CA CYS A 320 -5.25 -18.33 -9.67
C CYS A 320 -6.60 -18.07 -8.99
N VAL A 321 -6.76 -18.46 -7.72
CA VAL A 321 -7.97 -18.15 -6.94
C VAL A 321 -8.15 -16.65 -6.80
N ALA A 322 -7.12 -15.93 -6.33
CA ALA A 322 -7.20 -14.49 -6.11
C ALA A 322 -7.47 -13.72 -7.42
N LEU A 323 -6.72 -14.03 -8.48
CA LEU A 323 -6.86 -13.38 -9.78
C LEU A 323 -8.15 -13.77 -10.52
N GLY A 324 -8.57 -15.03 -10.43
CA GLY A 324 -9.83 -15.47 -11.01
C GLY A 324 -11.03 -14.74 -10.40
N LEU A 325 -11.00 -14.51 -9.08
CA LEU A 325 -12.02 -13.75 -8.37
C LEU A 325 -12.09 -12.27 -8.80
N THR A 326 -10.98 -11.65 -9.25
CA THR A 326 -11.01 -10.25 -9.73
C THR A 326 -11.89 -10.10 -10.96
N GLN A 327 -11.97 -11.15 -11.76
CA GLN A 327 -12.71 -11.15 -13.01
C GLN A 327 -14.16 -11.60 -12.83
N CYS A 328 -14.43 -12.59 -11.97
CA CYS A 328 -15.79 -13.09 -11.80
C CYS A 328 -16.61 -12.31 -10.76
N GLY A 329 -15.98 -11.62 -9.80
CA GLY A 329 -16.63 -10.81 -8.78
C GLY A 329 -16.95 -11.58 -7.49
N GLN A 330 -17.89 -11.08 -6.68
CA GLN A 330 -18.22 -11.65 -5.36
C GLN A 330 -18.68 -13.10 -5.48
N VAL A 331 -18.08 -14.03 -4.73
CA VAL A 331 -18.57 -15.40 -4.53
C VAL A 331 -19.23 -15.47 -3.15
N THR A 332 -20.07 -16.48 -2.93
CA THR A 332 -20.57 -16.81 -1.60
C THR A 332 -19.43 -16.91 -0.57
N PRO A 333 -19.58 -16.25 0.60
CA PRO A 333 -18.50 -16.13 1.58
C PRO A 333 -18.14 -17.50 2.16
N HIS A 334 -16.85 -17.82 2.14
CA HIS A 334 -16.29 -19.05 2.73
C HIS A 334 -14.92 -18.76 3.35
N GLU A 335 -14.63 -19.35 4.51
CA GLU A 335 -13.41 -19.09 5.31
C GLU A 335 -12.14 -19.32 4.46
N SER A 336 -12.04 -20.46 3.77
CA SER A 336 -10.86 -20.81 2.97
C SER A 336 -10.67 -19.96 1.73
N VAL A 337 -11.76 -19.51 1.08
CA VAL A 337 -11.67 -18.60 -0.06
C VAL A 337 -11.07 -17.28 0.41
N LEU A 338 -11.57 -16.76 1.52
CA LEU A 338 -11.11 -15.50 2.07
C LEU A 338 -9.67 -15.58 2.60
N LEU A 339 -9.29 -16.68 3.27
CA LEU A 339 -7.91 -16.94 3.67
C LEU A 339 -6.98 -17.10 2.46
N SER A 340 -7.37 -17.85 1.43
CA SER A 340 -6.55 -17.99 0.21
C SER A 340 -6.31 -16.66 -0.49
N VAL A 341 -7.31 -15.79 -0.58
CA VAL A 341 -7.15 -14.43 -1.13
C VAL A 341 -6.20 -13.59 -0.27
N CYS A 342 -6.31 -13.68 1.06
CA CYS A 342 -5.40 -13.00 1.98
C CYS A 342 -3.95 -13.48 1.79
N MET A 343 -3.72 -14.80 1.75
CA MET A 343 -2.40 -15.39 1.51
C MET A 343 -1.83 -14.98 0.15
N ALA A 344 -2.65 -14.99 -0.92
CA ALA A 344 -2.22 -14.51 -2.24
C ALA A 344 -1.72 -13.07 -2.17
N LEU A 345 -2.48 -12.21 -1.47
CA LEU A 345 -2.18 -10.80 -1.38
C LEU A 345 -0.89 -10.55 -0.60
N LEU A 346 -0.71 -11.21 0.54
CA LEU A 346 0.43 -11.00 1.46
C LEU A 346 1.73 -11.69 1.01
N GLU A 347 1.63 -12.86 0.36
CA GLU A 347 2.81 -13.67 0.01
C GLU A 347 3.19 -13.59 -1.47
N GLU A 348 2.22 -13.45 -2.38
CA GLU A 348 2.48 -13.60 -3.82
C GLU A 348 2.36 -12.27 -4.60
N LEU A 349 1.33 -11.47 -4.34
CA LEU A 349 1.13 -10.18 -5.01
C LEU A 349 1.96 -9.07 -4.38
N LEU A 350 2.11 -9.10 -3.05
CA LEU A 350 2.95 -8.18 -2.27
C LEU A 350 4.03 -8.94 -1.48
N PRO A 351 4.98 -9.62 -2.17
CA PRO A 351 6.06 -10.43 -1.57
C PRO A 351 7.15 -9.55 -0.91
N LEU A 352 6.75 -8.45 -0.30
CA LEU A 352 7.60 -7.44 0.31
C LEU A 352 8.45 -8.03 1.43
N LEU A 353 7.87 -8.93 2.23
CA LEU A 353 8.58 -9.58 3.32
C LEU A 353 9.76 -10.43 2.79
N ASP A 354 9.56 -11.15 1.69
CA ASP A 354 10.59 -11.98 1.08
C ASP A 354 11.68 -11.12 0.44
N PHE A 355 11.31 -10.04 -0.25
CA PHE A 355 12.30 -9.08 -0.77
C PHE A 355 13.12 -8.42 0.34
N LEU A 356 12.49 -8.02 1.45
CA LEU A 356 13.20 -7.44 2.58
C LEU A 356 14.14 -8.46 3.24
N LYS A 357 13.68 -9.70 3.48
CA LYS A 357 14.52 -10.78 4.01
C LYS A 357 15.72 -11.06 3.13
N MET A 358 15.50 -11.24 1.82
CA MET A 358 16.59 -11.45 0.86
C MET A 358 17.57 -10.27 0.90
N SER A 359 17.08 -9.03 0.91
CA SER A 359 17.94 -7.84 0.94
C SER A 359 18.80 -7.72 2.20
N VAL A 360 18.33 -8.22 3.35
CA VAL A 360 19.07 -8.18 4.62
C VAL A 360 20.09 -9.32 4.69
N GLN A 361 19.78 -10.49 4.13
CA GLN A 361 20.66 -11.67 4.15
C GLN A 361 21.80 -11.60 3.13
N SER A 362 21.69 -10.75 2.11
CA SER A 362 22.57 -10.71 0.94
C SER A 362 23.44 -9.45 0.91
N SER A 363 24.30 -9.30 1.93
CA SER A 363 25.14 -8.10 2.08
C SER A 363 26.29 -7.97 1.06
N ASP A 364 26.42 -8.91 0.10
CA ASP A 364 27.44 -8.88 -0.94
C ASP A 364 26.94 -8.15 -2.21
N GLY A 365 27.80 -7.32 -2.81
CA GLY A 365 27.42 -6.39 -3.90
C GLY A 365 26.72 -7.04 -5.11
N ASP A 366 27.19 -8.21 -5.57
CA ASP A 366 26.61 -8.92 -6.73
C ASP A 366 25.19 -9.44 -6.45
N SER A 367 24.89 -9.75 -5.18
CA SER A 367 23.58 -10.28 -4.78
C SER A 367 22.49 -9.20 -4.68
N ALA A 368 22.88 -7.95 -4.38
CA ALA A 368 21.96 -6.81 -4.36
C ALA A 368 21.43 -6.45 -5.76
N GLU A 369 22.25 -6.58 -6.81
CA GLU A 369 21.82 -6.31 -8.19
C GLU A 369 20.82 -7.36 -8.71
N VAL A 370 21.02 -8.63 -8.35
CA VAL A 370 20.06 -9.72 -8.63
C VAL A 370 18.70 -9.44 -7.98
N ILE A 371 18.70 -8.98 -6.72
CA ILE A 371 17.46 -8.63 -6.01
C ILE A 371 16.80 -7.42 -6.67
N LYS A 372 17.56 -6.39 -7.02
CA LYS A 372 17.05 -5.21 -7.74
C LYS A 372 16.34 -5.61 -9.04
N ASN A 373 16.94 -6.51 -9.82
CA ASN A 373 16.34 -7.00 -11.06
C ASN A 373 15.04 -7.79 -10.81
N ARG A 374 15.00 -8.62 -9.76
CA ARG A 374 13.77 -9.33 -9.36
C ARG A 374 12.65 -8.38 -8.91
N VAL A 375 12.98 -7.35 -8.14
CA VAL A 375 12.00 -6.33 -7.70
C VAL A 375 11.44 -5.58 -8.90
N LYS A 376 12.28 -5.17 -9.85
CA LYS A 376 11.82 -4.52 -11.09
C LYS A 376 10.94 -5.43 -11.93
N GLN A 377 11.33 -6.69 -12.11
CA GLN A 377 10.52 -7.68 -12.80
C GLN A 377 9.14 -7.85 -12.13
N HIS A 378 9.08 -7.84 -10.80
CA HIS A 378 7.81 -7.93 -10.06
C HIS A 378 6.94 -6.68 -10.25
N LEU A 379 7.53 -5.48 -10.21
CA LEU A 379 6.80 -4.23 -10.44
C LEU A 379 6.14 -4.18 -11.84
N ASP A 380 6.79 -4.78 -12.84
CA ASP A 380 6.24 -4.89 -14.20
C ASP A 380 5.24 -6.05 -14.37
N SER A 381 5.19 -6.98 -13.42
CA SER A 381 4.37 -8.18 -13.46
C SER A 381 2.86 -7.89 -13.37
N VAL A 382 2.07 -8.88 -13.78
CA VAL A 382 0.60 -8.84 -13.65
C VAL A 382 0.18 -8.89 -12.18
N LEU A 383 0.91 -9.67 -11.37
CA LEU A 383 0.60 -9.88 -9.95
C LEU A 383 0.58 -8.54 -9.19
N PHE A 384 1.59 -7.70 -9.42
CA PHE A 384 1.64 -6.38 -8.78
C PHE A 384 0.52 -5.44 -9.26
N LYS A 385 0.22 -5.44 -10.57
CA LYS A 385 -0.83 -4.59 -11.16
C LYS A 385 -2.24 -4.97 -10.66
N GLU A 386 -2.46 -6.23 -10.31
CA GLU A 386 -3.73 -6.75 -9.82
C GLU A 386 -3.88 -6.70 -8.28
N ALA A 387 -2.85 -6.23 -7.53
CA ALA A 387 -2.89 -6.17 -6.07
C ALA A 387 -4.02 -5.27 -5.52
N GLY A 388 -4.29 -4.14 -6.19
CA GLY A 388 -5.40 -3.24 -5.84
C GLY A 388 -6.78 -3.89 -6.02
N PRO A 389 -7.11 -4.42 -7.21
CA PRO A 389 -8.34 -5.19 -7.43
C PRO A 389 -8.53 -6.34 -6.44
N VAL A 390 -7.47 -7.11 -6.15
CA VAL A 390 -7.52 -8.22 -5.17
C VAL A 390 -7.81 -7.72 -3.76
N THR A 391 -7.22 -6.59 -3.35
CA THR A 391 -7.56 -5.93 -2.07
C THR A 391 -9.05 -5.59 -1.98
N GLY A 392 -9.64 -5.09 -3.08
CA GLY A 392 -11.07 -4.79 -3.14
C GLY A 392 -11.95 -6.03 -2.93
N ILE A 393 -11.55 -7.18 -3.49
CA ILE A 393 -12.26 -8.45 -3.29
C ILE A 393 -12.14 -8.94 -1.87
N LEU A 394 -10.95 -8.85 -1.27
CA LEU A 394 -10.74 -9.19 0.13
C LEU A 394 -11.72 -8.42 1.03
N CYS A 395 -11.85 -7.10 0.83
CA CYS A 395 -12.78 -6.26 1.58
C CYS A 395 -14.25 -6.62 1.34
N ASN A 396 -14.61 -6.91 0.07
CA ASN A 396 -15.96 -7.33 -0.28
C ASN A 396 -16.32 -8.69 0.35
N GLN A 397 -15.42 -9.67 0.29
CA GLN A 397 -15.62 -10.98 0.90
C GLN A 397 -15.62 -10.90 2.43
N TYR A 398 -14.77 -10.06 3.01
CA TYR A 398 -14.76 -9.76 4.44
C TYR A 398 -16.12 -9.24 4.92
N SER A 399 -16.76 -8.33 4.16
CA SER A 399 -18.04 -7.73 4.55
C SER A 399 -19.16 -8.75 4.82
N PHE A 400 -19.14 -9.91 4.15
CA PHE A 400 -20.14 -10.97 4.29
C PHE A 400 -19.62 -12.22 5.05
N ALA A 401 -18.40 -12.17 5.58
CA ALA A 401 -17.77 -13.30 6.23
C ALA A 401 -18.32 -13.56 7.63
N SER A 402 -18.17 -14.80 8.12
CA SER A 402 -18.49 -15.16 9.50
C SER A 402 -17.50 -14.50 10.48
N ASP A 403 -17.94 -14.30 11.73
CA ASP A 403 -17.12 -13.68 12.78
C ASP A 403 -15.76 -14.38 12.98
N LYS A 404 -15.77 -15.72 12.99
CA LYS A 404 -14.54 -16.53 13.08
C LYS A 404 -13.59 -16.26 11.91
N ALA A 405 -14.11 -16.24 10.68
CA ALA A 405 -13.29 -15.98 9.51
C ALA A 405 -12.70 -14.57 9.55
N LYS A 406 -13.51 -13.55 9.92
CA LYS A 406 -13.07 -12.16 10.08
C LYS A 406 -11.88 -12.04 11.03
N THR A 407 -11.99 -12.63 12.23
CA THR A 407 -10.92 -12.60 13.24
C THR A 407 -9.62 -13.26 12.74
N SER A 408 -9.70 -14.37 12.00
CA SER A 408 -8.52 -15.02 11.43
C SER A 408 -7.76 -14.11 10.45
N ILE A 409 -8.47 -13.39 9.58
CA ILE A 409 -7.84 -12.55 8.56
C ILE A 409 -7.34 -11.23 9.14
N GLU A 410 -8.12 -10.64 10.05
CA GLU A 410 -7.67 -9.50 10.85
C GLU A 410 -6.31 -9.83 11.48
N THR A 411 -6.20 -10.98 12.14
CA THR A 411 -4.94 -11.46 12.73
C THR A 411 -3.82 -11.56 11.69
N CYS A 412 -4.06 -12.18 10.52
CA CYS A 412 -3.05 -12.27 9.45
C CYS A 412 -2.54 -10.89 9.00
N VAL A 413 -3.43 -9.91 8.84
CA VAL A 413 -3.06 -8.56 8.39
C VAL A 413 -2.30 -7.79 9.47
N TRP A 414 -2.72 -7.91 10.74
CA TRP A 414 -2.02 -7.28 11.87
C TRP A 414 -0.63 -7.86 12.09
N GLU A 415 -0.50 -9.19 12.04
CA GLU A 415 0.79 -9.87 12.12
C GLU A 415 1.70 -9.48 10.96
N TYR A 416 1.16 -9.43 9.74
CA TYR A 416 1.90 -8.95 8.58
C TYR A 416 2.47 -7.55 8.78
N ALA A 417 1.68 -6.59 9.28
CA ALA A 417 2.14 -5.23 9.54
C ALA A 417 3.29 -5.20 10.57
N GLN A 418 3.20 -6.01 11.64
CA GLN A 418 4.25 -6.10 12.66
C GLN A 418 5.54 -6.73 12.12
N VAL A 419 5.42 -7.83 11.38
CA VAL A 419 6.57 -8.53 10.78
C VAL A 419 7.22 -7.65 9.71
N LEU A 420 6.42 -6.96 8.90
CA LEU A 420 6.89 -5.99 7.91
C LEU A 420 7.70 -4.88 8.57
N TYR A 421 7.22 -4.29 9.67
CA TYR A 421 7.97 -3.27 10.41
C TYR A 421 9.37 -3.74 10.81
N ARG A 422 9.51 -4.97 11.35
CA ARG A 422 10.81 -5.51 11.79
C ARG A 422 11.80 -5.61 10.63
N HIS A 423 11.35 -6.09 9.48
CA HIS A 423 12.20 -6.30 8.30
C HIS A 423 12.49 -4.98 7.57
N LEU A 424 11.50 -4.08 7.48
CA LEU A 424 11.68 -2.75 6.89
C LEU A 424 12.68 -1.93 7.70
N ARG A 425 12.58 -1.94 9.03
CA ARG A 425 13.55 -1.31 9.94
C ARG A 425 14.97 -1.82 9.68
N ALA A 426 15.14 -3.14 9.61
CA ALA A 426 16.45 -3.75 9.34
C ALA A 426 17.00 -3.36 7.95
N ALA A 427 16.18 -3.43 6.91
CA ALA A 427 16.57 -3.11 5.54
C ALA A 427 16.95 -1.63 5.38
N VAL A 428 16.16 -0.70 5.93
CA VAL A 428 16.46 0.74 5.86
C VAL A 428 17.77 1.04 6.58
N VAL A 429 17.97 0.53 7.80
CA VAL A 429 19.22 0.77 8.56
C VAL A 429 20.45 0.20 7.83
N LEU A 430 20.32 -0.93 7.14
CA LEU A 430 21.42 -1.56 6.41
C LEU A 430 21.79 -0.82 5.11
N HIS A 431 20.78 -0.42 4.34
CA HIS A 431 20.92 0.04 2.95
C HIS A 431 20.95 1.56 2.78
N GLN A 432 20.49 2.33 3.78
CA GLN A 432 20.43 3.79 3.70
C GLN A 432 21.81 4.40 3.38
N GLY A 433 21.89 5.15 2.29
CA GLY A 433 23.12 5.80 1.80
C GLY A 433 24.08 4.86 1.06
N LYS A 434 23.73 3.58 0.88
CA LYS A 434 24.52 2.59 0.13
C LYS A 434 23.79 2.08 -1.11
N GLN A 435 22.51 1.75 -0.98
CA GLN A 435 21.68 1.10 -2.02
C GLN A 435 20.32 1.80 -2.14
N ASP A 436 20.34 3.14 -2.28
CA ASP A 436 19.12 3.96 -2.29
C ASP A 436 18.19 3.60 -3.46
N ASP A 437 18.72 3.23 -4.63
CA ASP A 437 17.90 2.77 -5.76
C ASP A 437 17.08 1.51 -5.45
N LEU A 438 17.70 0.53 -4.77
CA LEU A 438 17.01 -0.71 -4.38
C LEU A 438 15.91 -0.39 -3.36
N LEU A 439 16.21 0.50 -2.41
CA LEU A 439 15.25 0.96 -1.42
C LEU A 439 14.06 1.66 -2.09
N MET A 440 14.31 2.54 -3.06
CA MET A 440 13.27 3.23 -3.82
C MET A 440 12.34 2.26 -4.58
N ASP A 441 12.87 1.18 -5.16
CA ASP A 441 12.05 0.18 -5.84
C ASP A 441 11.26 -0.70 -4.85
N ILE A 442 11.84 -1.06 -3.70
CA ILE A 442 11.14 -1.77 -2.60
C ILE A 442 10.03 -0.89 -2.01
N GLU A 443 10.27 0.41 -1.86
CA GLU A 443 9.30 1.37 -1.33
C GLU A 443 8.01 1.43 -2.15
N LYS A 444 8.07 1.25 -3.48
CA LYS A 444 6.85 1.18 -4.31
C LYS A 444 5.96 -0.01 -3.95
N ILE A 445 6.56 -1.16 -3.64
CA ILE A 445 5.83 -2.34 -3.17
C ILE A 445 5.32 -2.10 -1.75
N ALA A 446 6.12 -1.45 -0.91
CA ALA A 446 5.73 -1.08 0.45
C ALA A 446 4.56 -0.08 0.48
N GLU A 447 4.51 0.88 -0.44
CA GLU A 447 3.39 1.81 -0.60
C GLU A 447 2.10 1.06 -1.00
N ALA A 448 2.19 0.07 -1.90
CA ALA A 448 1.05 -0.79 -2.25
C ALA A 448 0.58 -1.64 -1.06
N ALA A 449 1.51 -2.19 -0.27
CA ALA A 449 1.17 -2.91 0.96
C ALA A 449 0.54 -2.00 2.02
N PHE A 450 1.03 -0.78 2.18
CA PHE A 450 0.42 0.23 3.04
C PHE A 450 -1.01 0.55 2.61
N LEU A 451 -1.24 0.80 1.32
CA LEU A 451 -2.57 1.04 0.76
C LEU A 451 -3.53 -0.12 1.06
N MET A 452 -3.06 -1.36 0.88
CA MET A 452 -3.84 -2.56 1.19
C MET A 452 -4.26 -2.61 2.66
N VAL A 453 -3.32 -2.42 3.59
CA VAL A 453 -3.62 -2.44 5.03
C VAL A 453 -4.59 -1.31 5.40
N VAL A 454 -4.44 -0.12 4.80
CA VAL A 454 -5.32 1.03 5.05
C VAL A 454 -6.76 0.76 4.59
N VAL A 455 -6.94 0.29 3.36
CA VAL A 455 -8.27 0.00 2.80
C VAL A 455 -8.94 -1.14 3.59
N PHE A 456 -8.20 -2.19 3.93
CA PHE A 456 -8.70 -3.27 4.77
C PHE A 456 -9.10 -2.78 6.17
N SER A 457 -8.25 -2.01 6.84
CA SER A 457 -8.52 -1.42 8.16
C SER A 457 -9.75 -0.51 8.14
N ALA A 458 -9.93 0.27 7.08
CA ALA A 458 -11.11 1.10 6.91
C ALA A 458 -12.39 0.27 6.81
N GLU A 459 -12.36 -0.88 6.14
CA GLU A 459 -13.49 -1.81 6.12
C GLU A 459 -13.73 -2.44 7.49
N VAL A 460 -12.68 -2.92 8.18
CA VAL A 460 -12.78 -3.46 9.55
C VAL A 460 -13.45 -2.46 10.49
N THR A 461 -13.11 -1.16 10.41
CA THR A 461 -13.72 -0.14 11.28
C THR A 461 -15.22 0.05 11.07
N LYS A 462 -15.76 -0.28 9.89
CA LYS A 462 -17.21 -0.18 9.62
C LYS A 462 -17.99 -1.31 10.28
N HIS A 463 -17.38 -2.48 10.40
CA HIS A 463 -18.01 -3.68 10.95
C HIS A 463 -17.73 -3.86 12.45
N ARG A 464 -16.48 -3.65 12.91
CA ARG A 464 -16.06 -3.89 14.31
C ARG A 464 -16.24 -2.71 15.26
N LEU A 465 -16.03 -1.49 14.77
CA LEU A 465 -16.00 -0.27 15.60
C LEU A 465 -17.28 0.57 15.47
N ASN A 466 -18.26 0.09 14.73
CA ASN A 466 -19.55 0.77 14.59
C ASN A 466 -20.55 0.17 15.58
N ALA A 467 -20.97 0.95 16.58
CA ALA A 467 -21.98 0.53 17.55
C ALA A 467 -23.35 0.21 16.92
N LYS A 468 -23.60 0.66 15.67
CA LYS A 468 -24.80 0.33 14.90
C LYS A 468 -24.65 -0.90 13.99
N SER A 469 -23.49 -1.55 14.01
CA SER A 469 -23.28 -2.78 13.24
C SER A 469 -24.11 -3.93 13.81
N SER A 470 -24.49 -4.87 12.95
CA SER A 470 -25.23 -6.07 13.35
C SER A 470 -24.35 -7.12 14.06
N GLU A 471 -23.03 -6.93 14.09
CA GLU A 471 -22.04 -7.97 14.44
C GLU A 471 -21.40 -7.79 15.82
N GLY A 472 -21.79 -6.74 16.53
CA GLY A 472 -21.28 -6.42 17.87
C GLY A 472 -20.06 -5.51 17.84
N PHE A 473 -20.03 -4.60 18.81
CA PHE A 473 -18.94 -3.64 19.00
C PHE A 473 -17.76 -4.31 19.70
N GLN A 474 -16.59 -4.34 19.04
CA GLN A 474 -15.36 -4.96 19.56
C GLN A 474 -14.26 -3.89 19.68
N PRO A 475 -14.13 -3.23 20.85
CA PRO A 475 -13.27 -2.07 20.99
C PRO A 475 -11.78 -2.42 21.02
N GLU A 476 -11.38 -3.67 21.27
CA GLU A 476 -9.99 -4.14 21.26
C GLU A 476 -9.36 -4.05 19.86
N VAL A 477 -10.17 -4.20 18.81
CA VAL A 477 -9.73 -4.08 17.40
C VAL A 477 -9.18 -2.68 17.11
N ALA A 478 -9.65 -1.65 17.84
CA ALA A 478 -9.12 -0.30 17.71
C ALA A 478 -7.61 -0.23 18.04
N VAL A 479 -7.17 -0.95 19.06
CA VAL A 479 -5.74 -1.03 19.44
C VAL A 479 -4.95 -1.72 18.34
N GLN A 480 -5.45 -2.83 17.81
CA GLN A 480 -4.78 -3.58 16.74
C GLN A 480 -4.59 -2.74 15.47
N ILE A 481 -5.59 -1.93 15.09
CA ILE A 481 -5.49 -0.98 13.97
C ILE A 481 -4.43 0.09 14.27
N LEU A 482 -4.46 0.72 15.44
CA LEU A 482 -3.50 1.77 15.80
C LEU A 482 -2.07 1.22 15.87
N VAL A 483 -1.86 0.03 16.42
CA VAL A 483 -0.56 -0.65 16.46
C VAL A 483 -0.08 -0.95 15.03
N SER A 484 -0.96 -1.48 14.18
CA SER A 484 -0.63 -1.78 12.78
C SER A 484 -0.28 -0.53 11.98
N PHE A 485 -0.99 0.58 12.17
CA PHE A 485 -0.63 1.86 11.57
C PHE A 485 0.66 2.45 12.14
N SER A 486 0.96 2.25 13.43
CA SER A 486 2.25 2.64 14.00
C SER A 486 3.42 1.93 13.30
N CYS A 487 3.24 0.65 12.94
CA CYS A 487 4.22 -0.17 12.22
C CYS A 487 4.48 0.33 10.79
N LEU A 488 3.50 0.98 10.16
CA LEU A 488 3.56 1.43 8.77
C LEU A 488 3.73 2.94 8.62
N GLU A 489 3.83 3.70 9.72
CA GLU A 489 3.83 5.18 9.68
C GLU A 489 4.97 5.74 8.81
N HIS A 490 6.11 5.04 8.72
CA HIS A 490 7.21 5.46 7.85
C HIS A 490 6.81 5.52 6.36
N LEU A 491 5.91 4.63 5.92
CA LEU A 491 5.45 4.54 4.54
C LEU A 491 4.35 5.57 4.22
N ARG A 492 3.89 6.33 5.22
CA ARG A 492 2.83 7.33 5.07
C ARG A 492 3.34 8.58 4.34
N ARG A 493 3.43 8.47 3.01
CA ARG A 493 3.76 9.58 2.10
C ARG A 493 2.50 10.23 1.51
N LEU A 494 1.45 9.44 1.33
CA LEU A 494 0.18 9.86 0.74
C LEU A 494 -0.87 10.14 1.83
N ARG A 495 -1.65 11.22 1.65
CA ARG A 495 -2.80 11.53 2.51
C ARG A 495 -4.04 10.84 1.94
N LEU A 496 -4.41 9.70 2.54
CA LEU A 496 -5.59 8.94 2.16
C LEU A 496 -6.75 9.25 3.13
N PRO A 497 -7.95 9.56 2.63
CA PRO A 497 -9.11 9.78 3.49
C PRO A 497 -9.46 8.52 4.30
N GLU A 498 -9.28 7.34 3.73
CA GLU A 498 -9.52 6.04 4.40
C GLU A 498 -8.63 5.89 5.64
N TYR A 499 -7.35 6.27 5.55
CA TYR A 499 -6.42 6.25 6.68
C TYR A 499 -6.87 7.21 7.78
N THR A 500 -7.21 8.46 7.41
CA THR A 500 -7.64 9.46 8.39
C THR A 500 -8.92 9.05 9.09
N GLU A 501 -9.88 8.48 8.37
CA GLU A 501 -11.13 8.00 8.95
C GLU A 501 -10.93 6.77 9.84
N ALA A 502 -10.11 5.80 9.43
CA ALA A 502 -9.80 4.62 10.24
C ALA A 502 -9.09 5.01 11.55
N VAL A 503 -8.09 5.91 11.48
CA VAL A 503 -7.43 6.46 12.68
C VAL A 503 -8.44 7.20 13.54
N ARG A 504 -9.28 8.08 12.97
CA ARG A 504 -10.27 8.85 13.73
C ARG A 504 -11.23 7.94 14.49
N ARG A 505 -11.76 6.89 13.86
CA ARG A 505 -12.65 5.92 14.51
C ARG A 505 -11.97 5.14 15.61
N ALA A 506 -10.76 4.62 15.35
CA ALA A 506 -10.01 3.89 16.36
C ALA A 506 -9.63 4.77 17.55
N VAL A 507 -9.25 6.04 17.31
CA VAL A 507 -8.98 7.03 18.36
C VAL A 507 -10.23 7.32 19.17
N LEU A 508 -11.39 7.54 18.56
CA LEU A 508 -12.64 7.79 19.30
C LEU A 508 -12.96 6.67 20.28
N VAL A 509 -12.84 5.40 19.85
CA VAL A 509 -13.03 4.24 20.74
C VAL A 509 -12.02 4.26 21.90
N ASN A 510 -10.77 4.64 21.61
CA ASN A 510 -9.71 4.75 22.62
C ASN A 510 -9.93 5.92 23.59
N GLN A 511 -10.64 6.97 23.17
CA GLN A 511 -10.98 8.13 23.99
C GLN A 511 -12.18 7.89 24.91
N GLU A 512 -12.97 6.86 24.64
CA GLU A 512 -14.19 6.54 25.39
C GLU A 512 -14.01 5.32 26.30
N ASN A 513 -12.94 4.53 26.13
CA ASN A 513 -12.72 3.27 26.86
C ASN A 513 -11.33 3.18 27.52
N ALA A 514 -11.30 3.18 28.86
CA ALA A 514 -10.06 3.16 29.66
C ALA A 514 -9.25 1.85 29.53
N THR A 515 -9.90 0.71 29.31
CA THR A 515 -9.17 -0.57 29.16
C THR A 515 -8.40 -0.59 27.84
N VAL A 516 -9.04 -0.09 26.77
CA VAL A 516 -8.46 0.03 25.43
C VAL A 516 -7.34 1.05 25.41
N ALA A 517 -7.52 2.19 26.10
CA ALA A 517 -6.47 3.19 26.29
C ALA A 517 -5.25 2.60 26.99
N SER A 518 -5.46 1.79 28.04
CA SER A 518 -4.37 1.12 28.75
C SER A 518 -3.65 0.11 27.85
N LEU A 519 -4.39 -0.76 27.13
CA LEU A 519 -3.83 -1.71 26.17
C LEU A 519 -3.00 -1.03 25.07
N PHE A 520 -3.45 0.13 24.59
CA PHE A 520 -2.69 0.91 23.61
C PHE A 520 -1.35 1.39 24.17
N ILE A 521 -1.30 1.86 25.42
CA ILE A 521 -0.07 2.30 26.07
C ILE A 521 0.87 1.12 26.36
N GLU A 522 0.33 -0.03 26.78
CA GLU A 522 1.10 -1.26 26.97
C GLU A 522 1.74 -1.76 25.66
N SER A 523 1.14 -1.46 24.51
CA SER A 523 1.70 -1.83 23.21
C SER A 523 2.95 -1.02 22.80
N ILE A 524 3.28 0.05 23.52
CA ILE A 524 4.46 0.88 23.24
C ILE A 524 5.72 0.09 23.62
N PRO A 525 6.68 -0.10 22.69
CA PRO A 525 7.92 -0.81 22.99
C PRO A 525 8.68 -0.17 24.16
N SER A 526 9.36 -0.99 24.96
CA SER A 526 10.16 -0.50 26.06
C SER A 526 11.33 0.37 25.58
N TYR A 527 11.82 1.31 26.39
CA TYR A 527 12.96 2.14 26.00
C TYR A 527 14.22 1.31 25.68
N ALA A 528 14.39 0.17 26.37
CA ALA A 528 15.46 -0.78 26.11
C ALA A 528 15.36 -1.35 24.68
N GLU A 529 14.17 -1.80 24.26
CA GLU A 529 13.90 -2.26 22.88
C GLU A 529 14.02 -1.13 21.85
N LEU A 530 13.74 0.11 22.25
CA LEU A 530 13.91 1.26 21.36
C LEU A 530 15.38 1.54 21.08
N SER A 531 16.22 1.40 22.11
CA SER A 531 17.66 1.59 22.01
C SER A 531 18.44 0.35 21.53
N SER A 532 17.78 -0.78 21.33
CA SER A 532 18.41 -2.00 20.83
C SER A 532 18.48 -2.01 19.30
N LYS A 533 19.53 -2.63 18.77
CA LYS A 533 19.66 -2.89 17.34
C LYS A 533 18.52 -3.79 16.85
N PRO A 534 18.11 -3.70 15.57
CA PRO A 534 17.17 -4.67 15.00
C PRO A 534 17.70 -6.10 15.16
N ASP A 535 16.88 -7.01 15.68
CA ASP A 535 17.26 -8.41 15.98
C ASP A 535 17.79 -9.16 14.74
N LEU A 536 17.40 -8.71 13.55
CA LEU A 536 17.77 -9.28 12.25
C LEU A 536 19.16 -8.86 11.76
N LEU A 537 19.88 -7.97 12.46
CA LEU A 537 21.18 -7.46 12.04
C LEU A 537 22.34 -7.92 12.96
N THR A 538 23.33 -8.59 12.37
CA THR A 538 24.67 -8.76 12.95
C THR A 538 25.53 -7.55 12.60
N LEU A 539 25.27 -6.41 13.26
CA LEU A 539 26.17 -5.26 13.24
C LEU A 539 27.38 -5.57 14.14
N ASP A 540 28.42 -6.17 13.57
CA ASP A 540 29.70 -6.31 14.25
C ASP A 540 30.41 -4.94 14.27
N GLY A 541 30.74 -4.45 15.47
CA GLY A 541 31.60 -3.27 15.68
C GLY A 541 30.96 -1.88 15.53
N THR A 542 29.70 -1.75 15.08
CA THR A 542 29.01 -0.45 14.96
C THR A 542 27.97 -0.26 16.07
N ARG A 543 28.10 0.83 16.83
CA ARG A 543 27.15 1.18 17.89
C ARG A 543 25.85 1.64 17.26
N TYR A 544 24.76 0.91 17.48
CA TYR A 544 23.42 1.33 17.06
C TYR A 544 23.00 2.62 17.78
N ILE A 545 22.36 3.52 17.04
CA ILE A 545 21.88 4.80 17.55
C ILE A 545 20.44 5.01 17.08
N TRP A 546 19.51 5.19 18.01
CA TRP A 546 18.09 5.27 17.68
C TRP A 546 17.73 6.50 16.81
N TYR A 547 18.30 7.68 17.06
CA TYR A 547 17.88 8.88 16.31
C TYR A 547 18.15 8.80 14.79
N SER A 548 19.04 7.91 14.33
CA SER A 548 19.27 7.65 12.91
C SER A 548 18.29 6.64 12.30
N ASP A 549 17.57 5.87 13.13
CA ASP A 549 16.53 4.94 12.67
C ASP A 549 15.22 5.69 12.40
N VAL A 550 15.05 6.08 11.14
CA VAL A 550 13.87 6.83 10.67
C VAL A 550 12.57 6.02 10.75
N VAL A 551 12.64 4.69 10.65
CA VAL A 551 11.47 3.80 10.70
C VAL A 551 10.93 3.72 12.12
N GLN A 552 11.82 3.45 13.08
CA GLN A 552 11.48 3.42 14.50
C GLN A 552 11.06 4.79 15.03
N THR A 553 11.75 5.85 14.60
CA THR A 553 11.37 7.23 14.94
C THR A 553 9.94 7.55 14.46
N SER A 554 9.58 7.15 13.24
CA SER A 554 8.23 7.37 12.70
C SER A 554 7.16 6.63 13.50
N ARG A 555 7.44 5.38 13.91
CA ARG A 555 6.55 4.60 14.76
C ARG A 555 6.28 5.28 16.11
N ILE A 556 7.31 5.79 16.78
CA ILE A 556 7.14 6.49 18.07
C ILE A 556 6.41 7.82 17.90
N LEU A 557 6.64 8.56 16.82
CA LEU A 557 5.89 9.77 16.51
C LEU A 557 4.39 9.51 16.31
N PHE A 558 4.01 8.33 15.80
CA PHE A 558 2.61 7.93 15.74
C PHE A 558 2.00 7.81 17.15
N TYR A 559 2.63 7.07 18.06
CA TYR A 559 2.17 6.94 19.43
C TYR A 559 2.07 8.29 20.13
N LEU A 560 3.11 9.12 20.08
CA LEU A 560 3.12 10.44 20.74
C LEU A 560 2.05 11.41 20.22
N ARG A 561 1.47 11.15 19.05
CA ARG A 561 0.35 11.93 18.50
C ARG A 561 -1.02 11.40 18.92
N VAL A 562 -1.13 10.10 19.17
CA VAL A 562 -2.38 9.47 19.63
C VAL A 562 -2.55 9.64 21.14
N ILE A 563 -1.49 9.46 21.93
CA ILE A 563 -1.54 9.53 23.40
C ILE A 563 -2.25 10.79 23.95
N PRO A 564 -1.98 12.02 23.46
CA PRO A 564 -2.66 13.22 23.94
C PRO A 564 -4.18 13.15 23.87
N THR A 565 -4.73 12.38 22.94
CA THR A 565 -6.17 12.30 22.69
C THR A 565 -6.90 11.50 23.77
N CYS A 566 -6.26 10.49 24.38
CA CYS A 566 -6.82 9.63 25.42
C CYS A 566 -6.13 9.77 26.79
N ILE A 567 -5.31 10.81 26.97
CA ILE A 567 -4.48 11.02 28.17
C ILE A 567 -5.27 11.07 29.49
N GLY A 568 -6.53 11.49 29.44
CA GLY A 568 -7.42 11.52 30.61
C GLY A 568 -7.78 10.13 31.15
N LEU A 569 -7.82 9.12 30.28
CA LEU A 569 -8.18 7.74 30.64
C LEU A 569 -6.98 6.88 31.01
N ILE A 570 -5.76 7.34 30.74
CA ILE A 570 -4.53 6.58 30.98
C ILE A 570 -4.15 6.67 32.46
N PRO A 571 -3.93 5.53 33.14
CA PRO A 571 -3.41 5.50 34.50
C PRO A 571 -2.09 6.28 34.61
N ALA A 572 -1.99 7.11 35.65
CA ALA A 572 -0.92 8.08 35.78
C ALA A 572 0.48 7.42 35.80
N HIS A 573 0.61 6.23 36.40
CA HIS A 573 1.85 5.44 36.46
C HIS A 573 2.34 4.93 35.11
N MET A 574 1.49 4.92 34.08
CA MET A 574 1.84 4.45 32.73
C MET A 574 2.35 5.57 31.82
N ILE A 575 2.30 6.83 32.27
CA ILE A 575 2.69 7.99 31.47
C ILE A 575 4.21 8.11 31.49
N GLN A 576 4.81 8.04 30.30
CA GLN A 576 6.25 7.89 30.12
C GLN A 576 6.90 9.20 29.69
N ASP A 577 7.67 9.83 30.58
CA ASP A 577 8.50 11.02 30.31
C ASP A 577 9.79 10.72 29.51
N LYS A 578 9.82 9.59 28.79
CA LYS A 578 11.06 8.93 28.38
C LYS A 578 11.82 9.60 27.23
N TYR A 579 11.27 10.65 26.59
CA TYR A 579 11.82 11.19 25.33
C TYR A 579 11.98 12.71 25.28
N ILE A 580 11.89 13.41 26.41
CA ILE A 580 11.96 14.89 26.49
C ILE A 580 13.33 15.45 26.05
N GLN A 581 14.40 14.65 26.09
CA GLN A 581 15.75 15.04 25.67
C GLN A 581 16.22 14.26 24.43
N HIS A 582 15.30 13.77 23.59
CA HIS A 582 15.68 12.98 22.43
C HIS A 582 16.36 13.86 21.36
N LEU A 583 17.44 13.35 20.74
CA LEU A 583 18.21 14.13 19.76
C LEU A 583 17.42 14.48 18.49
N ASN A 584 16.35 13.74 18.19
CA ASN A 584 15.41 14.09 17.12
C ASN A 584 14.40 15.14 17.59
N GLU A 585 14.45 16.33 17.00
CA GLU A 585 13.59 17.47 17.34
C GLU A 585 12.08 17.16 17.27
N LYS A 586 11.65 16.34 16.29
CA LYS A 586 10.22 15.99 16.15
C LYS A 586 9.73 15.16 17.32
N VAL A 587 10.55 14.20 17.77
CA VAL A 587 10.24 13.33 18.92
C VAL A 587 10.18 14.18 20.18
N THR A 588 11.16 15.07 20.37
CA THR A 588 11.20 15.95 21.54
C THR A 588 9.98 16.86 21.57
N ARG A 589 9.66 17.55 20.46
CA ARG A 589 8.45 18.40 20.36
C ARG A 589 7.17 17.62 20.68
N ALA A 590 6.99 16.44 20.10
CA ALA A 590 5.82 15.61 20.36
C ALA A 590 5.76 15.14 21.82
N SER A 591 6.91 14.88 22.44
CA SER A 591 7.00 14.49 23.85
C SER A 591 6.63 15.63 24.79
N HIS A 592 7.07 16.86 24.50
CA HIS A 592 6.59 18.06 25.22
C HIS A 592 5.08 18.21 25.09
N SER A 593 4.50 17.95 23.91
CA SER A 593 3.05 17.97 23.71
C SER A 593 2.33 16.95 24.59
N VAL A 594 2.85 15.73 24.73
CA VAL A 594 2.27 14.70 25.61
C VAL A 594 2.28 15.15 27.07
N VAL A 595 3.40 15.69 27.56
CA VAL A 595 3.49 16.20 28.94
C VAL A 595 2.53 17.35 29.17
N VAL A 596 2.46 18.31 28.23
CA VAL A 596 1.50 19.43 28.29
C VAL A 596 0.07 18.91 28.36
N SER A 597 -0.31 17.94 27.52
CA SER A 597 -1.64 17.34 27.54
C SER A 597 -1.91 16.59 28.84
N PHE A 598 -0.93 15.91 29.42
CA PHE A 598 -1.08 15.27 30.72
C PHE A 598 -1.30 16.29 31.85
N LEU A 599 -0.49 17.35 31.92
CA LEU A 599 -0.64 18.41 32.91
C LEU A 599 -2.01 19.09 32.80
N SER A 600 -2.46 19.34 31.57
CA SER A 600 -3.73 20.00 31.24
C SER A 600 -4.95 19.08 31.37
N SER A 601 -4.76 17.77 31.52
CA SER A 601 -5.88 16.82 31.58
C SER A 601 -6.75 17.04 32.83
N GLY A 602 -8.07 17.10 32.62
CA GLY A 602 -9.07 17.31 33.65
C GLY A 602 -9.34 16.08 34.52
N ASN A 603 -9.84 16.33 35.73
CA ASN A 603 -10.02 15.36 36.79
C ASN A 603 -11.24 14.46 36.56
N ASP A 604 -11.06 13.15 36.55
CA ASP A 604 -12.12 12.24 37.00
C ASP A 604 -11.57 11.05 37.81
N THR A 605 -12.33 10.76 38.85
CA THR A 605 -12.32 9.68 39.85
C THR A 605 -11.12 9.51 40.81
N ASP A 606 -9.86 9.71 40.40
CA ASP A 606 -8.67 9.55 41.27
C ASP A 606 -7.87 10.86 41.43
N GLN A 607 -8.50 11.87 42.02
CA GLN A 607 -7.99 13.26 42.05
C GLN A 607 -6.64 13.42 42.78
N ASP A 608 -6.46 12.83 43.96
CA ASP A 608 -5.29 13.12 44.79
C ASP A 608 -4.00 12.50 44.22
N ASP A 609 -4.06 11.24 43.77
CA ASP A 609 -2.88 10.54 43.23
C ASP A 609 -2.42 11.12 41.89
N ARG A 610 -3.36 11.50 41.01
CA ARG A 610 -3.04 12.10 39.72
C ARG A 610 -2.47 13.52 39.89
N MET A 611 -3.01 14.31 40.81
CA MET A 611 -2.49 15.64 41.11
C MET A 611 -1.11 15.58 41.76
N ALA A 612 -0.91 14.67 42.72
CA ALA A 612 0.40 14.42 43.32
C ALA A 612 1.44 14.02 42.25
N LEU A 613 1.06 13.17 41.28
CA LEU A 613 1.96 12.81 40.19
C LEU A 613 2.27 14.00 39.28
N LYS A 614 1.29 14.85 38.94
CA LYS A 614 1.54 16.08 38.16
C LYS A 614 2.57 16.99 38.84
N GLU A 615 2.47 17.15 40.16
CA GLU A 615 3.44 17.92 40.93
C GLU A 615 4.83 17.26 40.94
N GLN A 616 4.92 15.95 41.15
CA GLN A 616 6.19 15.22 41.11
C GLN A 616 6.86 15.30 39.72
N LEU A 617 6.05 15.13 38.66
CA LEU A 617 6.51 15.20 37.27
C LEU A 617 7.02 16.59 36.91
N ALA A 618 6.39 17.65 37.45
CA ALA A 618 6.78 19.03 37.18
C ALA A 618 8.25 19.31 37.51
N PHE A 619 8.74 18.81 38.66
CA PHE A 619 10.13 18.96 39.07
C PHE A 619 11.08 18.29 38.07
N TYR A 620 10.78 17.04 37.70
CA TYR A 620 11.59 16.28 36.74
C TYR A 620 11.59 16.95 35.36
N TYR A 621 10.41 17.30 34.86
CA TYR A 621 10.19 17.93 33.57
C TYR A 621 10.98 19.24 33.44
N ILE A 622 10.84 20.16 34.41
CA ILE A 622 11.54 21.45 34.37
C ILE A 622 13.04 21.26 34.41
N LYS A 623 13.55 20.41 35.32
CA LYS A 623 14.97 20.15 35.44
C LYS A 623 15.55 19.63 34.11
N ARG A 624 14.94 18.58 33.55
CA ARG A 624 15.39 17.98 32.28
C ARG A 624 15.28 18.94 31.10
N THR A 625 14.18 19.66 31.01
CA THR A 625 13.93 20.59 29.90
C THR A 625 14.97 21.72 29.87
N LEU A 626 15.32 22.27 31.03
CA LEU A 626 16.29 23.37 31.17
C LEU A 626 17.75 22.90 31.08
N GLU A 627 18.08 21.68 31.50
CA GLU A 627 19.40 21.08 31.29
C GLU A 627 19.75 21.03 29.79
N ALA A 628 18.80 20.64 28.94
CA ALA A 628 19.00 20.47 27.51
C ALA A 628 18.70 21.71 26.65
N TYR A 629 18.33 22.83 27.28
CA TYR A 629 18.12 24.13 26.63
C TYR A 629 19.36 25.03 26.81
N PRO A 630 19.81 25.78 25.77
CA PRO A 630 19.39 25.72 24.38
C PRO A 630 20.03 24.53 23.64
N GLY A 631 19.35 24.00 22.62
CA GLY A 631 19.87 22.89 21.82
C GLY A 631 18.79 21.88 21.48
N VAL A 632 18.72 20.80 22.25
CA VAL A 632 17.77 19.68 22.00
C VAL A 632 16.33 20.09 22.34
N THR A 633 16.15 20.85 23.42
CA THR A 633 14.83 21.33 23.84
C THR A 633 14.37 22.49 22.94
N PRO A 634 13.21 22.38 22.25
CA PRO A 634 12.63 23.48 21.51
C PRO A 634 12.00 24.50 22.47
N PHE A 635 12.22 25.80 22.21
CA PHE A 635 11.68 26.89 23.04
C PHE A 635 10.15 26.84 23.16
N GLU A 636 9.44 26.56 22.07
CA GLU A 636 7.98 26.44 22.07
C GLU A 636 7.49 25.32 23.00
N GLY A 637 8.20 24.20 23.05
CA GLY A 637 7.90 23.08 23.94
C GLY A 637 8.13 23.44 25.41
N LEU A 638 9.23 24.13 25.72
CA LEU A 638 9.49 24.67 27.06
C LEU A 638 8.42 25.68 27.49
N ALA A 639 8.13 26.67 26.64
CA ALA A 639 7.18 27.74 26.96
C ALA A 639 5.75 27.21 27.18
N SER A 640 5.29 26.28 26.33
CA SER A 640 3.98 25.63 26.48
C SER A 640 3.93 24.73 27.73
N GLY A 641 5.00 24.00 28.04
CA GLY A 641 5.15 23.24 29.28
C GLY A 641 5.05 24.11 30.53
N VAL A 642 5.83 25.19 30.58
CA VAL A 642 5.82 26.17 31.68
C VAL A 642 4.43 26.79 31.84
N ALA A 643 3.79 27.20 30.74
CA ALA A 643 2.43 27.73 30.80
C ALA A 643 1.41 26.70 31.32
N ALA A 644 1.54 25.43 30.94
CA ALA A 644 0.66 24.36 31.41
C ALA A 644 0.85 24.10 32.92
N LEU A 645 2.10 24.06 33.41
CA LEU A 645 2.41 23.90 34.83
C LEU A 645 1.78 25.01 35.67
N VAL A 646 1.97 26.26 35.26
CA VAL A 646 1.50 27.42 36.00
C VAL A 646 -0.03 27.53 36.01
N ARG A 647 -0.71 27.09 34.94
CA ARG A 647 -2.17 27.16 34.82
C ARG A 647 -2.91 26.00 35.47
N HIS A 648 -2.34 24.80 35.45
CA HIS A 648 -3.05 23.56 35.81
C HIS A 648 -2.60 22.92 37.12
N LEU A 649 -1.51 23.40 37.73
CA LEU A 649 -1.15 23.01 39.10
C LEU A 649 -1.90 23.87 40.13
N PRO A 650 -2.05 23.37 41.37
CA PRO A 650 -2.68 24.13 42.45
C PRO A 650 -1.96 25.47 42.70
N ALA A 651 -2.74 26.51 43.01
CA ALA A 651 -2.20 27.79 43.45
C ALA A 651 -1.28 27.60 44.66
N GLY A 652 -0.09 28.21 44.61
CA GLY A 652 0.91 28.08 45.68
C GLY A 652 1.69 26.75 45.68
N SER A 653 1.51 25.87 44.69
CA SER A 653 2.26 24.61 44.58
C SER A 653 3.79 24.85 44.59
N PRO A 654 4.58 24.10 45.37
CA PRO A 654 6.03 24.20 45.38
C PRO A 654 6.67 23.97 44.00
N ALA A 655 6.02 23.20 43.13
CA ALA A 655 6.46 22.97 41.76
C ALA A 655 6.43 24.26 40.90
N ILE A 656 5.47 25.16 41.13
CA ILE A 656 5.39 26.46 40.44
C ILE A 656 6.56 27.34 40.89
N LEU A 657 6.83 27.41 42.20
CA LEU A 657 7.95 28.18 42.74
C LEU A 657 9.30 27.65 42.24
N PHE A 658 9.47 26.32 42.25
CA PHE A 658 10.65 25.67 41.69
C PHE A 658 10.83 25.94 40.20
N CYS A 659 9.73 25.95 39.42
CA CYS A 659 9.74 26.29 38.01
C CYS A 659 10.26 27.71 37.79
N ILE A 660 9.70 28.69 38.51
CA ILE A 660 10.11 30.10 38.45
C ILE A 660 11.60 30.24 38.78
N HIS A 661 12.02 29.68 39.91
CA HIS A 661 13.42 29.75 40.34
C HIS A 661 14.38 29.13 39.31
N SER A 662 14.05 27.93 38.80
CA SER A 662 14.87 27.23 37.82
C SER A 662 14.99 28.01 36.50
N LEU A 663 13.91 28.64 36.04
CA LEU A 663 13.93 29.50 34.84
C LEU A 663 14.84 30.71 35.04
N VAL A 664 14.76 31.35 36.21
CA VAL A 664 15.61 32.50 36.57
C VAL A 664 17.08 32.11 36.66
N VAL A 665 17.39 30.98 37.30
CA VAL A 665 18.76 30.43 37.36
C VAL A 665 19.29 30.14 35.95
N LYS A 666 18.47 29.53 35.08
CA LYS A 666 18.87 29.23 33.71
C LYS A 666 19.05 30.50 32.87
N ALA A 667 18.20 31.51 33.07
CA ALA A 667 18.35 32.81 32.43
C ALA A 667 19.65 33.51 32.86
N LYS A 668 19.97 33.49 34.17
CA LYS A 668 21.24 34.01 34.72
C LYS A 668 22.45 33.37 34.02
N ASP A 669 22.48 32.04 33.92
CA ASP A 669 23.55 31.29 33.24
C ASP A 669 23.67 31.68 31.76
N LEU A 670 22.56 31.68 31.01
CA LEU A 670 22.57 32.03 29.59
C LEU A 670 23.05 33.46 29.33
N CYS A 671 22.64 34.40 30.19
CA CYS A 671 23.00 35.81 30.02
C CYS A 671 24.43 36.11 30.49
N LEU A 672 25.01 35.31 31.40
CA LEU A 672 26.44 35.38 31.71
C LEU A 672 27.29 34.87 30.54
N ASN A 673 26.88 33.74 29.94
CA ASN A 673 27.57 33.17 28.78
C ASN A 673 27.48 34.08 27.53
N SER A 674 26.36 34.77 27.32
CA SER A 674 26.18 35.68 26.19
C SER A 674 26.96 37.01 26.33
N LYS A 675 27.06 37.56 27.55
CA LYS A 675 27.88 38.76 27.84
C LYS A 675 29.36 38.59 27.49
N VAL A 676 29.85 37.36 27.53
CA VAL A 676 31.23 37.02 27.16
C VAL A 676 31.43 37.03 25.64
N GLN A 677 30.38 36.74 24.86
CA GLN A 677 30.47 36.55 23.41
C GLN A 677 30.16 37.80 22.60
N ASP A 678 29.20 38.65 23.00
CA ASP A 678 28.83 39.82 22.18
C ASP A 678 28.21 40.97 23.01
N LYS A 679 28.87 42.14 23.03
CA LYS A 679 28.41 43.34 23.76
C LYS A 679 27.25 44.07 23.06
N SER A 680 26.96 43.74 21.80
CA SER A 680 25.95 44.42 20.99
C SER A 680 24.54 43.81 21.08
N LEU A 681 24.38 42.66 21.73
CA LEU A 681 23.12 41.90 21.82
C LEU A 681 21.95 42.74 22.33
N TRP A 682 22.18 43.67 23.25
CA TRP A 682 21.10 44.39 23.95
C TRP A 682 20.51 45.60 23.19
N ARG A 683 20.89 45.82 21.92
CA ARG A 683 20.46 46.98 21.12
C ARG A 683 19.12 46.80 20.40
N SER A 684 18.65 45.56 20.17
CA SER A 684 17.35 45.28 19.54
C SER A 684 16.64 44.10 20.21
N TRP A 685 15.39 44.34 20.64
CA TRP A 685 14.57 43.38 21.41
C TRP A 685 13.69 42.50 20.52
N GLU A 686 13.07 43.09 19.49
CA GLU A 686 12.13 42.39 18.59
C GLU A 686 12.81 41.37 17.67
N GLY A 687 12.20 40.19 17.56
CA GLY A 687 12.58 39.15 16.59
C GLY A 687 13.89 38.40 16.88
N SER A 688 14.49 38.60 18.07
CA SER A 688 15.77 37.97 18.39
C SER A 688 15.65 36.44 18.53
N THR A 689 16.57 35.71 17.88
CA THR A 689 16.68 34.25 17.99
C THR A 689 17.45 33.81 19.23
N GLU A 690 17.95 34.74 20.04
CA GLU A 690 18.82 34.49 21.18
C GLU A 690 18.11 33.77 22.34
N PRO A 691 18.69 32.68 22.87
CA PRO A 691 18.10 31.93 23.98
C PRO A 691 17.88 32.74 25.28
N CYS A 692 18.81 33.64 25.65
CA CYS A 692 18.69 34.47 26.85
C CYS A 692 17.49 35.42 26.76
N LYS A 693 17.26 36.07 25.60
CA LYS A 693 16.11 36.95 25.36
C LYS A 693 14.79 36.18 25.37
N LYS A 694 14.73 35.03 24.68
CA LYS A 694 13.54 34.16 24.71
C LYS A 694 13.15 33.70 26.12
N MET A 695 14.14 33.36 26.95
CA MET A 695 13.90 32.99 28.36
C MET A 695 13.37 34.18 29.18
N MET A 696 13.91 35.37 28.94
CA MET A 696 13.43 36.59 29.58
C MET A 696 12.00 36.94 29.14
N ASP A 697 11.68 36.85 27.85
CA ASP A 697 10.31 37.06 27.35
C ASP A 697 9.34 36.07 28.00
N LEU A 698 9.74 34.81 28.19
CA LEU A 698 8.93 33.81 28.89
C LEU A 698 8.71 34.21 30.36
N LEU A 699 9.76 34.65 31.05
CA LEU A 699 9.70 35.13 32.43
C LEU A 699 8.80 36.36 32.59
N LEU A 700 8.81 37.28 31.63
CA LEU A 700 7.91 38.44 31.60
C LEU A 700 6.47 38.04 31.36
N ARG A 701 6.23 37.12 30.42
CA ARG A 701 4.87 36.57 30.18
C ARG A 701 4.32 35.84 31.41
N LEU A 702 5.17 35.24 32.25
CA LEU A 702 4.74 34.61 33.50
C LEU A 702 4.11 35.60 34.50
N ILE A 703 4.47 36.89 34.46
CA ILE A 703 3.88 37.93 35.31
C ILE A 703 2.35 37.96 35.16
N PHE A 704 1.85 37.73 33.95
CA PHE A 704 0.43 37.74 33.63
C PHE A 704 -0.24 36.36 33.72
N LEU A 705 0.52 35.28 33.97
CA LEU A 705 0.01 33.91 34.00
C LEU A 705 0.00 33.27 35.38
N VAL A 706 0.97 33.60 36.23
CA VAL A 706 1.15 32.97 37.55
C VAL A 706 0.03 33.36 38.51
N ASP A 707 -0.40 32.46 39.39
CA ASP A 707 -1.40 32.78 40.41
C ASP A 707 -0.92 33.88 41.38
N ILE A 708 -1.87 34.64 41.95
CA ILE A 708 -1.59 35.74 42.89
C ILE A 708 -0.73 35.29 44.09
N GLN A 709 -0.79 34.03 44.52
CA GLN A 709 -0.02 33.51 45.65
C GLN A 709 1.48 33.34 45.33
N SER A 710 1.81 32.96 44.10
CA SER A 710 3.21 32.79 43.66
C SER A 710 3.79 34.07 43.03
N PHE A 711 2.94 35.07 42.78
CA PHE A 711 3.28 36.33 42.14
C PHE A 711 4.36 37.15 42.87
N PRO A 712 4.32 37.35 44.21
CA PRO A 712 5.38 38.10 44.91
C PRO A 712 6.76 37.45 44.80
N TYR A 713 6.80 36.11 44.79
CA TYR A 713 8.05 35.36 44.65
C TYR A 713 8.66 35.56 43.25
N LEU A 714 7.84 35.51 42.19
CA LEU A 714 8.27 35.80 40.83
C LEU A 714 8.86 37.22 40.72
N LEU A 715 8.16 38.23 41.22
CA LEU A 715 8.63 39.62 41.17
C LEU A 715 9.96 39.81 41.91
N LYS A 716 10.17 39.12 43.03
CA LYS A 716 11.43 39.15 43.76
C LYS A 716 12.58 38.55 42.94
N GLU A 717 12.40 37.34 42.43
CA GLU A 717 13.44 36.64 41.63
C GLU A 717 13.76 37.41 40.34
N LEU A 718 12.73 38.00 39.70
CA LEU A 718 12.92 38.88 38.54
C LEU A 718 13.72 40.12 38.91
N ALA A 719 13.42 40.79 40.03
CA ALA A 719 14.17 41.97 40.45
C ALA A 719 15.66 41.68 40.65
N GLU A 720 15.97 40.56 41.30
CA GLU A 720 17.35 40.10 41.45
C GLU A 720 18.00 39.80 40.09
N PHE A 721 17.28 39.16 39.17
CA PHE A 721 17.78 38.90 37.82
C PHE A 721 18.05 40.17 37.01
N VAL A 722 17.11 41.12 36.98
CA VAL A 722 17.26 42.36 36.21
C VAL A 722 18.45 43.18 36.71
N SER A 723 18.69 43.19 38.03
CA SER A 723 19.85 43.87 38.60
C SER A 723 21.21 43.36 38.07
N LEU A 724 21.24 42.12 37.56
CA LEU A 724 22.42 41.49 36.96
C LEU A 724 22.58 41.82 35.47
N LEU A 725 21.58 42.37 34.77
CA LEU A 725 21.68 42.69 33.33
C LEU A 725 22.56 43.94 33.09
N PRO A 726 23.13 44.14 31.88
CA PRO A 726 23.77 45.41 31.51
C PRO A 726 22.76 46.55 31.51
N LYS A 727 23.22 47.80 31.69
CA LYS A 727 22.32 48.96 31.80
C LYS A 727 21.41 49.12 30.59
N GLU A 728 21.96 48.91 29.40
CA GLU A 728 21.21 48.98 28.15
C GLU A 728 20.07 47.94 28.12
N GLY A 729 20.30 46.75 28.69
CA GLY A 729 19.27 45.72 28.83
C GLY A 729 18.27 46.01 29.96
N GLN A 730 18.71 46.65 31.04
CA GLN A 730 17.83 47.09 32.13
C GLN A 730 16.87 48.19 31.66
N ASP A 731 17.39 49.18 30.92
CA ASP A 731 16.62 50.32 30.43
C ASP A 731 15.55 49.87 29.42
N VAL A 732 15.91 49.01 28.46
CA VAL A 732 14.96 48.49 27.46
C VAL A 732 13.87 47.63 28.12
N LEU A 733 14.25 46.77 29.08
CA LEU A 733 13.30 45.93 29.80
C LEU A 733 12.33 46.74 30.66
N LEU A 734 12.84 47.78 31.34
CA LEU A 734 12.02 48.69 32.12
C LEU A 734 11.01 49.42 31.23
N ASP A 735 11.46 49.90 30.07
CA ASP A 735 10.59 50.59 29.10
C ASP A 735 9.46 49.69 28.60
N ASP A 736 9.78 48.43 28.26
CA ASP A 736 8.81 47.42 27.84
C ASP A 736 7.84 47.00 28.96
N MET A 737 8.30 46.95 30.20
CA MET A 737 7.40 46.68 31.33
C MET A 737 6.53 47.87 31.69
N HIS A 738 7.02 49.10 31.53
CA HIS A 738 6.21 50.29 31.70
C HIS A 738 5.07 50.35 30.68
N SER A 739 5.33 50.04 29.40
CA SER A 739 4.27 49.96 28.37
C SER A 739 3.26 48.86 28.68
N HIS A 740 3.73 47.63 28.96
CA HIS A 740 2.85 46.50 29.26
C HIS A 740 1.99 46.71 30.52
N VAL A 741 2.53 47.33 31.57
CA VAL A 741 1.75 47.64 32.79
C VAL A 741 0.78 48.80 32.56
N ALA A 742 1.15 49.79 31.75
CA ALA A 742 0.25 50.89 31.37
C ALA A 742 -0.98 50.36 30.62
N GLU A 743 -0.76 49.47 29.64
CA GLU A 743 -1.78 48.84 28.79
C GLU A 743 -2.57 47.72 29.48
N SER A 744 -2.11 47.20 30.62
CA SER A 744 -2.79 46.12 31.33
C SER A 744 -4.09 46.59 32.01
N ASP A 745 -5.18 45.86 31.75
CA ASP A 745 -6.49 46.02 32.38
C ASP A 745 -6.64 45.22 33.69
N ASP A 746 -5.61 44.48 34.13
CA ASP A 746 -5.66 43.69 35.37
C ASP A 746 -5.58 44.58 36.61
N VAL A 747 -6.75 45.01 37.08
CA VAL A 747 -6.91 45.88 38.27
C VAL A 747 -6.33 45.23 39.54
N THR A 748 -6.21 43.91 39.60
CA THR A 748 -5.73 43.20 40.81
C THR A 748 -4.22 43.22 40.94
N ARG A 749 -3.49 43.05 39.83
CA ARG A 749 -2.01 43.00 39.82
C ARG A 749 -1.36 44.36 39.60
N LYS A 750 -2.03 45.25 38.85
CA LYS A 750 -1.48 46.54 38.41
C LYS A 750 -0.91 47.40 39.54
N PRO A 751 -1.57 47.56 40.72
CA PRO A 751 -1.00 48.35 41.82
C PRO A 751 0.34 47.80 42.34
N VAL A 752 0.45 46.47 42.46
CA VAL A 752 1.67 45.80 42.91
C VAL A 752 2.77 45.92 41.87
N LEU A 753 2.43 45.79 40.57
CA LEU A 753 3.37 45.95 39.47
C LEU A 753 3.92 47.37 39.36
N VAL A 754 3.08 48.38 39.51
CA VAL A 754 3.53 49.79 39.48
C VAL A 754 4.50 50.06 40.63
N SER A 755 4.18 49.63 41.85
CA SER A 755 5.06 49.77 43.02
C SER A 755 6.39 49.02 42.85
N TRP A 756 6.33 47.81 42.31
CA TRP A 756 7.51 47.00 42.01
C TRP A 756 8.40 47.63 40.93
N LEU A 757 7.82 48.13 39.83
CA LEU A 757 8.57 48.80 38.77
C LEU A 757 9.25 50.09 39.25
N GLN A 758 8.58 50.89 40.08
CA GLN A 758 9.19 52.07 40.70
C GLN A 758 10.40 51.69 41.56
N SER A 759 10.26 50.63 42.36
CA SER A 759 11.34 50.11 43.19
C SER A 759 12.51 49.58 42.35
N LEU A 760 12.22 48.88 41.25
CA LEU A 760 13.23 48.34 40.33
C LEU A 760 13.98 49.45 39.58
N SER A 761 13.26 50.46 39.08
CA SER A 761 13.84 51.64 38.43
C SER A 761 14.78 52.39 39.38
N TYR A 762 14.38 52.53 40.64
CA TYR A 762 15.23 53.11 41.67
C TYR A 762 16.52 52.31 41.89
N ILE A 763 16.44 50.98 42.03
CA ILE A 763 17.61 50.09 42.22
C ILE A 763 18.55 50.15 41.00
N SER A 764 18.00 50.12 39.79
CA SER A 764 18.76 50.24 38.54
C SER A 764 19.52 51.58 38.44
N SER A 765 18.87 52.67 38.86
CA SER A 765 19.50 54.00 38.91
C SER A 765 20.65 54.09 39.94
N GLN A 766 20.57 53.36 41.05
CA GLN A 766 21.63 53.34 42.07
C GLN A 766 22.88 52.54 41.65
N SER A 767 22.68 51.41 40.96
CA SER A 767 23.77 50.63 40.33
C SER A 767 24.65 51.53 39.44
N THR A 768 24.01 52.47 38.75
CA THR A 768 24.68 53.47 37.91
C THR A 768 25.57 54.44 38.68
N ARG A 769 25.15 54.88 39.88
CA ARG A 769 25.95 55.77 40.73
C ARG A 769 27.16 55.07 41.34
N ARG A 770 27.06 53.81 41.75
CA ARG A 770 28.18 53.06 42.35
C ARG A 770 29.32 52.78 41.36
N GLY A 771 29.01 52.47 40.10
CA GLY A 771 30.01 52.27 39.05
C GLY A 771 30.73 53.55 38.59
N PHE A 772 30.14 54.73 38.86
CA PHE A 772 30.81 56.03 38.70
C PHE A 772 31.75 56.30 39.88
N VAL A 773 31.30 56.04 41.11
CA VAL A 773 32.10 56.25 42.33
C VAL A 773 33.33 55.34 42.42
N ASP A 774 33.27 54.08 41.92
CA ASP A 774 34.45 53.19 41.87
C ASP A 774 35.47 53.55 40.77
N LYS A 775 35.04 54.27 39.72
CA LYS A 775 35.96 54.83 38.70
C LYS A 775 36.58 56.15 39.18
N ASP A 776 35.80 56.97 39.87
CA ASP A 776 36.22 58.27 40.40
C ASP A 776 37.06 58.16 41.69
N ALA A 777 37.20 56.96 42.28
CA ALA A 777 38.18 56.72 43.35
C ALA A 777 39.64 56.69 42.87
N THR A 778 39.88 56.77 41.55
CA THR A 778 41.23 56.84 40.95
C THR A 778 41.61 58.20 40.38
N ASP A 779 40.73 59.19 40.37
CA ASP A 779 41.09 60.56 39.97
C ASP A 779 40.44 61.59 40.89
N CYS A 780 41.29 62.32 41.62
CA CYS A 780 40.88 63.37 42.51
C CYS A 780 40.39 64.63 41.76
N SER A 781 39.23 65.11 42.22
CA SER A 781 38.94 66.51 42.60
C SER A 781 38.09 67.41 41.69
N VAL A 782 37.09 68.01 42.36
CA VAL A 782 36.40 69.30 42.16
C VAL A 782 35.51 69.47 40.91
N GLY A 783 34.20 69.63 41.16
CA GLY A 783 33.31 70.35 40.24
C GLY A 783 31.80 70.09 40.41
N SER A 784 31.15 70.93 41.23
CA SER A 784 29.73 71.33 41.18
C SER A 784 28.61 70.28 41.26
N ASP A 785 27.90 70.34 42.39
CA ASP A 785 26.48 69.97 42.55
C ASP A 785 25.59 70.64 41.51
N GLU A 786 24.94 69.84 40.66
CA GLU A 786 23.63 70.16 40.08
C GLU A 786 22.92 68.84 39.72
N LEU A 787 22.22 68.26 40.71
CA LEU A 787 21.43 67.05 40.54
C LEU A 787 20.12 67.37 39.81
N THR A 788 20.11 67.11 38.51
CA THR A 788 18.93 67.11 37.65
C THR A 788 17.89 66.08 38.12
N LEU A 789 16.89 66.58 38.85
CA LEU A 789 15.69 65.88 39.31
C LEU A 789 14.64 65.66 38.19
N ASN A 790 15.04 65.76 36.92
CA ASN A 790 14.13 65.90 35.78
C ASN A 790 13.84 64.61 35.00
N ARG A 791 14.39 63.44 35.40
CA ARG A 791 14.16 62.19 34.65
C ARG A 791 13.07 61.27 35.23
N THR A 792 12.67 61.48 36.49
CA THR A 792 11.68 60.63 37.17
C THR A 792 10.23 61.11 37.00
N MET A 793 9.98 62.34 36.54
CA MET A 793 8.61 62.83 36.31
C MET A 793 8.09 62.66 34.87
N ALA A 794 8.91 62.18 33.94
CA ALA A 794 8.50 62.06 32.53
C ALA A 794 7.90 60.69 32.15
N ARG A 795 7.59 59.83 33.13
CA ARG A 795 7.05 58.47 32.90
C ARG A 795 5.95 58.07 33.91
N LEU A 796 4.99 58.97 34.10
CA LEU A 796 3.71 58.66 34.74
C LEU A 796 2.58 58.82 33.72
#